data_AF-A0A8C4S197-F1
#
_entry.id   AF-A0A8C4S197-F1
#
_cell.length_a   1.000
_cell.length_b   1.000
_cell.length_c   1.000
_cell.angle_alpha   90.00
_cell.angle_beta   90.00
_cell.angle_gamma   90.00
#
_symmetry.space_group_name_H-M   'P 1'
#
loop_
_entity.id
_entity.type
_entity.pdbx_description
1 polymer ?
#
loop_
_entity_poly.entity_id
_entity_poly.type
_entity_poly.pdbx_seq_one_letter_code
_entity_poly.pdbx_strand_id
1 'polypeptide(L)'
;MPEQIRLKVGGVDPKQLAVYEEFARNVPGFLPSNDLSQPTGFLAQPMKQQAWATDDVAQIYDKCITELEQHLHAIPPALAMNPQTQALRSLLEAVVLARNSRDAIAALGLLQKAVEGLLDATSGADADLLLRYRECHLLVLKALQDGRAYGSHWCNKQITRCLIECRDEYKYNVEAVELLIRNHLVNMQQYDLHLAQSMENGLHYMAVAFAMQLVKLLLVDDRSVSHITEADLFHTIETLMRTSAHSRANAPEGLPQLMEVVRSNYEAMIDRAHGGPNFMMHSGISQASEYDDPPGLREKAEYLLREWVNLYHSAAAGRDSTKAFSAFVGQMHQQGILKTDDLITRFFRLCTEMCVEISYRAQAEQQHNPAASVAIIRAKCYHNLDAFVRLIALLVKHSGEATNTVTKINLLNKVLGIVVGVLIQDHDVRQTEFQQLPYHRIFIMLLLELNAPEHVLETINFQTLTAFCNTFHILRPTKAPGFVYAWLELISHRIFIARMLAHTPQQKGWPMYAQLLIDLFKYLAPFLRNVELNKPMQILYKGTLRVLLVLLHDFPEFLCDYHYGFCDVIPPNCIQLRNLILSAFPRNMRLPDPFTPNLKVDMLSEINIAPRILTNFTGVMPPQFKKDLDSYLKTRSPVTFLSELRSNLQVSNEPGNRYNIQLINALVLYVGTQAIAHIHNKGSTPSMSTITHSAHMDIFQNLAVDLDTEGRYLFLNAIANQLRYPNSHTHYFSCTMLYLFAEANTEAIQEQITRVLLERLIVNRPHPWGLLITFIELIKNPAFKFWNHDFVHCAPEIEKLFQSVAQCCMGQKQAQQVMEGTGAS
;
A
#
# COMPACT_ATOMS: atom_id res chain seq x y z
N MET A 1 -30.03 5.58 -33.40
CA MET A 1 -28.65 5.07 -33.46
C MET A 1 -28.45 4.28 -34.74
N PRO A 2 -27.36 4.49 -35.48
CA PRO A 2 -26.95 3.63 -36.60
C PRO A 2 -26.69 2.19 -36.15
N GLU A 3 -26.93 1.23 -37.04
CA GLU A 3 -26.95 -0.20 -36.75
C GLU A 3 -25.58 -0.77 -36.33
N GLN A 4 -24.50 -0.11 -36.75
CA GLN A 4 -23.11 -0.47 -36.42
C GLN A 4 -22.71 -0.13 -34.98
N ILE A 5 -23.54 0.61 -34.24
CA ILE A 5 -23.26 1.11 -32.88
C ILE A 5 -24.32 0.65 -31.87
N ARG A 6 -25.23 -0.23 -32.30
CA ARG A 6 -26.30 -0.78 -31.48
C ARG A 6 -25.79 -2.04 -30.76
N LEU A 7 -26.07 -2.14 -29.47
CA LEU A 7 -25.71 -3.30 -28.64
C LEU A 7 -26.22 -4.60 -29.29
N LYS A 8 -25.30 -5.51 -29.66
CA LYS A 8 -25.58 -6.94 -29.72
C LYS A 8 -25.01 -7.58 -28.46
N VAL A 9 -25.81 -8.42 -27.80
CA VAL A 9 -25.43 -9.11 -26.56
C VAL A 9 -24.40 -10.20 -26.91
N GLY A 10 -23.21 -10.12 -26.31
CA GLY A 10 -22.09 -11.02 -26.53
C GLY A 10 -20.77 -10.24 -26.55
N GLY A 11 -19.75 -10.70 -25.83
CA GLY A 11 -18.47 -10.00 -25.67
C GLY A 11 -17.67 -9.79 -26.97
N VAL A 12 -16.43 -9.31 -26.79
CA VAL A 12 -15.50 -8.90 -27.86
C VAL A 12 -15.15 -10.06 -28.81
N ASP A 13 -15.24 -9.82 -30.12
CA ASP A 13 -14.91 -10.79 -31.19
C ASP A 13 -13.38 -11.02 -31.26
N PRO A 14 -12.88 -12.26 -31.47
CA PRO A 14 -11.46 -12.55 -31.69
C PRO A 14 -10.77 -11.67 -32.74
N LYS A 15 -11.49 -11.17 -33.75
CA LYS A 15 -10.95 -10.22 -34.74
C LYS A 15 -10.69 -8.82 -34.18
N GLN A 16 -11.40 -8.44 -33.11
CA GLN A 16 -11.18 -7.17 -32.40
C GLN A 16 -10.00 -7.24 -31.43
N LEU A 17 -9.54 -8.45 -31.07
CA LEU A 17 -8.34 -8.65 -30.25
C LEU A 17 -7.05 -8.45 -31.05
N ALA A 18 -7.06 -8.78 -32.35
CA ALA A 18 -5.89 -8.65 -33.25
C ALA A 18 -5.45 -7.19 -33.45
N VAL A 19 -6.38 -6.24 -33.36
CA VAL A 19 -6.09 -4.79 -33.48
C VAL A 19 -5.22 -4.29 -32.32
N TYR A 20 -5.29 -4.94 -31.14
CA TYR A 20 -4.45 -4.60 -29.99
C TYR A 20 -3.02 -5.13 -30.13
N GLU A 21 -2.80 -6.23 -30.87
CA GLU A 21 -1.46 -6.77 -31.14
C GLU A 21 -0.71 -5.95 -32.21
N GLU A 22 -1.44 -5.27 -33.09
CA GLU A 22 -0.87 -4.46 -34.17
C GLU A 22 -0.44 -3.06 -33.66
N PHE A 23 -1.17 -2.48 -32.70
CA PHE A 23 -0.83 -1.18 -32.08
C PHE A 23 0.46 -1.21 -31.25
N ALA A 24 0.85 -2.37 -30.70
CA ALA A 24 2.09 -2.54 -29.93
C ALA A 24 3.36 -2.50 -30.81
N ARG A 25 3.23 -2.63 -32.15
CA ARG A 25 4.39 -2.72 -33.06
C ARG A 25 4.82 -1.40 -33.70
N ASN A 26 3.98 -0.36 -33.69
CA ASN A 26 4.16 0.81 -34.55
C ASN A 26 4.38 2.16 -33.81
N VAL A 27 4.75 2.15 -32.53
CA VAL A 27 5.14 3.38 -31.81
C VAL A 27 6.67 3.54 -31.82
N PRO A 28 7.25 4.54 -32.51
CA PRO A 28 8.69 4.75 -32.53
C PRO A 28 9.19 5.27 -31.17
N GLY A 29 10.20 4.59 -30.60
CA GLY A 29 10.74 4.85 -29.26
C GLY A 29 10.97 3.57 -28.44
N PHE A 30 10.49 2.42 -28.94
CA PHE A 30 10.69 1.10 -28.34
C PHE A 30 11.48 0.20 -29.29
N LEU A 31 12.81 0.25 -29.23
CA LEU A 31 13.67 -0.83 -29.73
C LEU A 31 14.78 -1.12 -28.70
N PRO A 32 14.99 -2.39 -28.32
CA PRO A 32 16.04 -2.79 -27.39
C PRO A 32 17.42 -2.76 -28.05
N SER A 33 18.45 -2.34 -27.31
CA SER A 33 19.84 -2.69 -27.64
C SER A 33 20.02 -4.18 -27.36
N ASN A 34 20.35 -4.94 -28.40
CA ASN A 34 20.75 -6.33 -28.30
C ASN A 34 22.12 -6.43 -27.64
N ASP A 35 22.18 -7.02 -26.44
CA ASP A 35 23.38 -7.74 -26.01
C ASP A 35 22.97 -9.04 -25.31
N LEU A 36 23.16 -10.14 -26.04
CA LEU A 36 22.98 -11.53 -25.62
C LEU A 36 24.36 -12.09 -25.29
N SER A 37 24.64 -12.38 -24.01
CA SER A 37 25.68 -13.34 -23.63
C SER A 37 25.35 -14.14 -22.36
N GLN A 38 24.75 -15.32 -22.62
CA GLN A 38 24.92 -16.61 -21.93
C GLN A 38 24.42 -16.83 -20.48
N PRO A 39 24.22 -18.10 -20.04
CA PRO A 39 23.56 -19.21 -20.73
C PRO A 39 22.50 -19.91 -19.87
N THR A 40 21.52 -20.49 -20.55
CA THR A 40 20.56 -21.48 -20.02
C THR A 40 21.21 -22.85 -19.82
N GLY A 41 20.94 -23.48 -18.68
CA GLY A 41 20.98 -24.94 -18.56
C GLY A 41 21.12 -25.41 -17.11
N PHE A 42 20.10 -26.06 -16.55
CA PHE A 42 20.19 -27.43 -16.02
C PHE A 42 18.79 -27.93 -15.62
N LEU A 43 18.41 -29.05 -16.21
CA LEU A 43 17.17 -29.79 -15.94
C LEU A 43 17.38 -30.79 -14.77
N ALA A 44 16.40 -30.79 -13.86
CA ALA A 44 15.82 -31.90 -13.08
C ALA A 44 16.72 -32.91 -12.33
N GLN A 45 16.39 -33.16 -11.04
CA GLN A 45 15.95 -34.48 -10.53
C GLN A 45 15.54 -34.46 -9.01
N PRO A 46 14.84 -35.51 -8.51
CA PRO A 46 13.90 -35.44 -7.38
C PRO A 46 14.37 -36.03 -6.02
N MET A 47 13.64 -35.64 -4.95
CA MET A 47 13.41 -36.28 -3.63
C MET A 47 14.59 -36.88 -2.83
N LYS A 48 14.74 -36.48 -1.55
CA LYS A 48 14.81 -37.40 -0.38
C LYS A 48 14.86 -36.71 0.99
N GLN A 49 14.49 -37.52 2.00
CA GLN A 49 14.20 -37.25 3.41
C GLN A 49 15.40 -36.81 4.27
N GLN A 50 15.08 -36.06 5.32
CA GLN A 50 15.76 -35.90 6.63
C GLN A 50 17.14 -36.55 6.81
N ALA A 51 18.20 -35.72 6.77
CA ALA A 51 19.35 -35.67 7.69
C ALA A 51 20.40 -34.67 7.12
N TRP A 52 21.04 -33.89 8.00
CA TRP A 52 22.25 -33.04 7.81
C TRP A 52 22.04 -31.51 7.83
N ALA A 53 22.01 -30.93 9.03
CA ALA A 53 22.05 -29.48 9.25
C ALA A 53 23.47 -28.92 9.51
N THR A 54 24.53 -29.72 9.38
CA THR A 54 25.89 -29.34 9.83
C THR A 54 26.84 -28.86 8.73
N ASP A 55 26.62 -29.23 7.46
CA ASP A 55 27.50 -28.83 6.35
C ASP A 55 27.19 -27.42 5.82
N ASP A 56 25.93 -26.99 5.87
CA ASP A 56 25.52 -25.65 5.43
C ASP A 56 26.08 -24.54 6.32
N VAL A 57 26.15 -24.77 7.64
CA VAL A 57 26.74 -23.82 8.60
C VAL A 57 28.25 -23.66 8.35
N ALA A 58 28.94 -24.75 8.00
CA ALA A 58 30.36 -24.70 7.69
C ALA A 58 30.63 -23.86 6.44
N GLN A 59 29.79 -23.97 5.40
CA GLN A 59 29.89 -23.13 4.20
C GLN A 59 29.65 -21.65 4.50
N ILE A 60 28.71 -21.34 5.41
CA ILE A 60 28.44 -19.96 5.85
C ILE A 60 29.66 -19.38 6.58
N TYR A 61 30.27 -20.15 7.49
CA TYR A 61 31.51 -19.73 8.13
C TYR A 61 32.66 -19.57 7.15
N ASP A 62 32.81 -20.47 6.17
CA ASP A 62 33.84 -20.36 5.13
C ASP A 62 33.71 -19.11 4.28
N LYS A 63 32.48 -18.78 3.89
CA LYS A 63 32.18 -17.54 3.19
C LYS A 63 32.49 -16.32 4.06
N CYS A 64 32.08 -16.34 5.33
CA CYS A 64 32.34 -15.26 6.28
C CYS A 64 33.85 -15.04 6.51
N ILE A 65 34.63 -16.12 6.64
CA ILE A 65 36.10 -16.08 6.72
C ILE A 65 36.70 -15.41 5.48
N THR A 66 36.28 -15.85 4.30
CA THR A 66 36.80 -15.31 3.02
C THR A 66 36.52 -13.82 2.89
N GLU A 67 35.31 -13.37 3.21
CA GLU A 67 34.93 -11.96 3.15
C GLU A 67 35.67 -11.12 4.22
N LEU A 68 35.80 -11.61 5.45
CA LEU A 68 36.60 -10.96 6.50
C LEU A 68 38.07 -10.82 6.11
N GLU A 69 38.66 -11.85 5.49
CA GLU A 69 40.04 -11.80 4.98
C GLU A 69 40.20 -10.75 3.87
N GLN A 70 39.21 -10.60 2.99
CA GLN A 70 39.22 -9.55 1.96
C GLN A 70 39.15 -8.16 2.58
N HIS A 71 38.29 -7.95 3.58
CA HIS A 71 38.22 -6.69 4.30
C HIS A 71 39.54 -6.37 5.02
N LEU A 72 40.18 -7.36 5.64
CA LEU A 72 41.49 -7.21 6.30
C LEU A 72 42.63 -6.90 5.32
N HIS A 73 42.63 -7.50 4.13
CA HIS A 73 43.62 -7.22 3.08
C HIS A 73 43.46 -5.82 2.47
N ALA A 74 42.24 -5.27 2.48
CA ALA A 74 41.95 -3.93 1.99
C ALA A 74 42.42 -2.83 2.97
N ILE A 75 42.81 -3.17 4.21
CA ILE A 75 43.30 -2.20 5.18
C ILE A 75 44.75 -1.80 4.85
N PRO A 76 45.07 -0.50 4.73
CA PRO A 76 46.43 -0.05 4.45
C PRO A 76 47.45 -0.60 5.46
N PRO A 77 48.66 -1.03 5.03
CA PRO A 77 49.68 -1.56 5.93
C PRO A 77 50.07 -0.61 7.07
N ALA A 78 49.96 0.70 6.86
CA ALA A 78 50.18 1.72 7.89
C ALA A 78 49.24 1.60 9.10
N LEU A 79 48.06 1.01 8.91
CA LEU A 79 47.06 0.78 9.95
C LEU A 79 47.11 -0.64 10.52
N ALA A 80 48.08 -1.48 10.11
CA ALA A 80 48.11 -2.88 10.53
C ALA A 80 48.22 -3.08 12.05
N MET A 81 48.87 -2.16 12.76
CA MET A 81 49.01 -2.17 14.23
C MET A 81 47.89 -1.41 14.96
N ASN A 82 46.89 -0.88 14.24
CA ASN A 82 45.76 -0.21 14.85
C ASN A 82 44.94 -1.21 15.71
N PRO A 83 44.50 -0.82 16.92
CA PRO A 83 43.69 -1.68 17.79
C PRO A 83 42.44 -2.26 17.12
N GLN A 84 41.75 -1.50 16.27
CA GLN A 84 40.57 -1.98 15.54
C GLN A 84 40.94 -3.05 14.51
N THR A 85 42.07 -2.89 13.83
CA THR A 85 42.57 -3.92 12.90
C THR A 85 43.00 -5.19 13.64
N GLN A 86 43.58 -5.06 14.85
CA GLN A 86 43.87 -6.21 15.71
C GLN A 86 42.60 -6.91 16.19
N ALA A 87 41.58 -6.14 16.57
CA ALA A 87 40.27 -6.67 16.96
C ALA A 87 39.59 -7.42 15.81
N LEU A 88 39.67 -6.93 14.56
CA LEU A 88 39.17 -7.66 13.39
C LEU A 88 39.91 -8.98 13.13
N ARG A 89 41.23 -9.01 13.32
CA ARG A 89 41.98 -10.28 13.25
C ARG A 89 41.53 -11.25 14.34
N SER A 90 41.31 -10.75 15.55
CA SER A 90 40.79 -11.56 16.65
C SER A 90 39.34 -12.02 16.44
N LEU A 91 38.53 -11.23 15.71
CA LEU A 91 37.18 -11.62 15.28
C LEU A 91 37.28 -12.76 14.25
N LEU A 92 38.15 -12.65 13.25
CA LEU A 92 38.40 -13.71 12.27
C LEU A 92 38.84 -15.02 12.95
N GLU A 93 39.77 -14.96 13.91
CA GLU A 93 40.19 -16.12 14.71
C GLU A 93 39.01 -16.77 15.44
N ALA A 94 38.08 -15.97 15.97
CA ALA A 94 36.88 -16.47 16.63
C ALA A 94 35.90 -17.14 15.64
N VAL A 95 35.78 -16.62 14.41
CA VAL A 95 34.99 -17.27 13.34
C VAL A 95 35.61 -18.62 12.96
N VAL A 96 36.93 -18.68 12.81
CA VAL A 96 37.66 -19.92 12.53
C VAL A 96 37.50 -20.93 13.67
N LEU A 97 37.55 -20.47 14.92
CA LEU A 97 37.32 -21.32 16.09
C LEU A 97 35.90 -21.89 16.10
N ALA A 98 34.88 -21.05 15.87
CA ALA A 98 33.48 -21.50 15.83
C ALA A 98 33.21 -22.48 14.68
N ARG A 99 33.82 -22.25 13.51
CA ARG A 99 33.78 -23.20 12.38
C ARG A 99 34.36 -24.57 12.76
N ASN A 100 35.49 -24.58 13.48
CA ASN A 100 36.21 -25.79 13.81
C ASN A 100 35.59 -26.56 14.99
N SER A 101 35.06 -25.85 16.01
CA SER A 101 34.44 -26.49 17.19
C SER A 101 33.08 -27.10 16.88
N ARG A 102 32.32 -26.50 15.96
CA ARG A 102 30.97 -26.92 15.55
C ARG A 102 29.98 -27.05 16.73
N ASP A 103 30.18 -26.28 17.80
CA ASP A 103 29.33 -26.28 18.98
C ASP A 103 28.61 -24.93 19.21
N ALA A 104 27.48 -24.98 19.92
CA ALA A 104 26.67 -23.79 20.18
C ALA A 104 27.36 -22.79 21.12
N ILE A 105 28.32 -23.24 21.93
CA ILE A 105 29.06 -22.40 22.88
C ILE A 105 30.02 -21.48 22.13
N ALA A 106 30.78 -21.98 21.15
CA ALA A 106 31.66 -21.13 20.35
C ALA A 106 30.86 -20.13 19.49
N ALA A 107 29.70 -20.53 18.97
CA ALA A 107 28.82 -19.62 18.25
C ALA A 107 28.27 -18.49 19.13
N LEU A 108 27.88 -18.81 20.38
CA LEU A 108 27.47 -17.80 21.35
C LEU A 108 28.62 -16.86 21.72
N GLY A 109 29.83 -17.40 21.93
CA GLY A 109 31.03 -16.60 22.18
C GLY A 109 31.41 -15.69 21.02
N LEU A 110 31.28 -16.18 19.78
CA LEU A 110 31.48 -15.39 18.57
C LEU A 110 30.44 -14.26 18.45
N LEU A 111 29.17 -14.58 18.67
CA LEU A 111 28.07 -13.61 18.67
C LEU A 111 28.32 -12.51 19.71
N GLN A 112 28.65 -12.89 20.94
CA GLN A 112 28.93 -11.93 22.02
C GLN A 112 30.11 -11.03 21.65
N LYS A 113 31.19 -11.60 21.12
CA LYS A 113 32.36 -10.84 20.65
C LYS A 113 32.00 -9.85 19.54
N ALA A 114 31.14 -10.26 18.59
CA ALA A 114 30.71 -9.40 17.51
C ALA A 114 29.80 -8.24 17.98
N VAL A 115 28.92 -8.48 18.96
CA VAL A 115 28.09 -7.42 19.57
C VAL A 115 28.93 -6.47 20.41
N GLU A 116 29.78 -6.99 21.29
CA GLU A 116 30.68 -6.18 22.13
C GLU A 116 31.63 -5.33 21.28
N GLY A 117 32.18 -5.90 20.20
CA GLY A 117 33.03 -5.18 19.27
C GLY A 117 32.33 -3.99 18.61
N LEU A 118 31.04 -4.12 18.24
CA LEU A 118 30.25 -3.00 17.72
C LEU A 118 30.01 -1.92 18.78
N LEU A 119 29.71 -2.32 20.01
CA LEU A 119 29.47 -1.39 21.12
C LEU A 119 30.75 -0.65 21.54
N ASP A 120 31.92 -1.29 21.43
CA ASP A 120 33.26 -0.73 21.70
C ASP A 120 33.84 0.09 20.54
N ALA A 121 33.10 0.25 19.43
CA ALA A 121 33.56 1.01 18.27
C ALA A 121 33.74 2.50 18.63
N THR A 122 34.96 2.90 19.01
CA THR A 122 35.31 4.25 19.46
C THR A 122 35.39 5.26 18.30
N SER A 123 34.81 6.44 18.53
CA SER A 123 34.65 7.54 17.56
C SER A 123 35.95 8.31 17.20
N GLY A 124 37.12 7.79 17.59
CA GLY A 124 38.43 8.44 17.39
C GLY A 124 39.28 7.84 16.25
N ALA A 125 38.77 6.83 15.55
CA ALA A 125 39.49 6.16 14.48
C ALA A 125 39.30 6.84 13.11
N ASP A 126 40.19 6.51 12.18
CA ASP A 126 40.02 6.82 10.76
C ASP A 126 38.62 6.37 10.28
N ALA A 127 37.89 7.27 9.62
CA ALA A 127 36.48 7.08 9.29
C ALA A 127 36.24 5.85 8.39
N ASP A 128 37.17 5.58 7.46
CA ASP A 128 37.09 4.42 6.56
C ASP A 128 37.39 3.12 7.31
N LEU A 129 38.34 3.15 8.26
CA LEU A 129 38.62 2.00 9.11
C LEU A 129 37.44 1.68 10.03
N LEU A 130 36.80 2.70 10.62
CA LEU A 130 35.65 2.53 11.50
C LEU A 130 34.43 1.96 10.74
N LEU A 131 34.20 2.43 9.51
CA LEU A 131 33.14 1.90 8.64
C LEU A 131 33.36 0.41 8.37
N ARG A 132 34.56 0.03 7.91
CA ARG A 132 34.92 -1.38 7.66
C ARG A 132 34.83 -2.24 8.91
N TYR A 133 35.28 -1.68 10.04
CA TYR A 133 35.20 -2.36 11.34
C TYR A 133 33.75 -2.73 11.67
N ARG A 134 32.81 -1.80 11.50
CA ARG A 134 31.37 -2.04 11.72
C ARG A 134 30.79 -3.04 10.71
N GLU A 135 31.14 -2.92 9.43
CA GLU A 135 30.71 -3.86 8.38
C GLU A 135 31.13 -5.30 8.69
N CYS A 136 32.37 -5.53 9.13
CA CYS A 136 32.86 -6.87 9.47
C CYS A 136 32.11 -7.50 10.64
N HIS A 137 31.77 -6.73 11.68
CA HIS A 137 31.01 -7.25 12.81
C HIS A 137 29.55 -7.55 12.41
N LEU A 138 28.93 -6.68 11.62
CA LEU A 138 27.58 -6.93 11.07
C LEU A 138 27.56 -8.13 10.13
N LEU A 139 28.61 -8.34 9.34
CA LEU A 139 28.77 -9.50 8.47
C LEU A 139 28.72 -10.80 9.27
N VAL A 140 29.47 -10.89 10.38
CA VAL A 140 29.46 -12.05 11.27
C VAL A 140 28.06 -12.28 11.86
N LEU A 141 27.42 -11.22 12.37
CA LEU A 141 26.09 -11.34 12.96
C LEU A 141 25.04 -11.79 11.94
N LYS A 142 25.09 -11.27 10.70
CA LYS A 142 24.20 -11.72 9.61
C LYS A 142 24.48 -13.14 9.16
N ALA A 143 25.75 -13.57 9.15
CA ALA A 143 26.11 -14.95 8.85
C ALA A 143 25.50 -15.92 9.87
N LEU A 144 25.55 -15.57 11.17
CA LEU A 144 24.89 -16.35 12.21
C LEU A 144 23.36 -16.35 12.06
N GLN A 145 22.78 -15.22 11.65
CA GLN A 145 21.34 -15.00 11.47
C GLN A 145 20.74 -15.76 10.26
N ASP A 146 21.55 -16.19 9.29
CA ASP A 146 21.09 -16.92 8.11
C ASP A 146 20.24 -18.13 8.53
N GLY A 147 19.13 -18.36 7.82
CA GLY A 147 18.18 -19.43 8.14
C GLY A 147 18.77 -20.83 8.05
N ARG A 148 19.90 -20.99 7.35
CA ARG A 148 20.66 -22.25 7.26
C ARG A 148 21.71 -22.39 8.38
N ALA A 149 21.97 -21.32 9.14
CA ALA A 149 22.83 -21.30 10.32
C ALA A 149 21.99 -21.43 11.61
N TYR A 150 21.93 -20.40 12.44
CA TYR A 150 21.18 -20.41 13.70
C TYR A 150 19.81 -19.73 13.59
N GLY A 151 19.56 -19.01 12.49
CA GLY A 151 18.31 -18.35 12.20
C GLY A 151 18.05 -17.07 13.00
N SER A 152 17.14 -16.24 12.50
CA SER A 152 16.83 -14.92 13.05
C SER A 152 16.30 -14.97 14.49
N HIS A 153 15.49 -15.97 14.84
CA HIS A 153 14.90 -16.04 16.18
C HIS A 153 15.95 -16.24 17.29
N TRP A 154 16.86 -17.21 17.11
CA TRP A 154 17.91 -17.46 18.09
C TRP A 154 18.91 -16.31 18.14
N CYS A 155 19.40 -15.85 16.98
CA CYS A 155 20.36 -14.75 16.90
C CYS A 155 19.81 -13.47 17.54
N ASN A 156 18.61 -13.04 17.16
CA ASN A 156 18.04 -11.79 17.68
C ASN A 156 17.81 -11.86 19.19
N LYS A 157 17.40 -13.03 19.71
CA LYS A 157 17.25 -13.23 21.15
C LYS A 157 18.58 -13.11 21.89
N GLN A 158 19.66 -13.73 21.38
CA GLN A 158 20.98 -13.66 22.02
C GLN A 158 21.62 -12.27 21.88
N ILE A 159 21.46 -11.61 20.72
CA ILE A 159 21.96 -10.25 20.50
C ILE A 159 21.25 -9.26 21.43
N THR A 160 19.92 -9.32 21.52
CA THR A 160 19.16 -8.49 22.46
C THR A 160 19.57 -8.76 23.90
N ARG A 161 19.82 -10.02 24.27
CA ARG A 161 20.35 -10.33 25.60
C ARG A 161 21.74 -9.71 25.83
N CYS A 162 22.65 -9.80 24.87
CA CYS A 162 23.96 -9.15 24.96
C CYS A 162 23.83 -7.63 25.11
N LEU A 163 22.89 -6.99 24.40
CA LEU A 163 22.61 -5.56 24.53
C LEU A 163 22.05 -5.17 25.91
N ILE A 164 21.20 -6.02 26.49
CA ILE A 164 20.59 -5.78 27.80
C ILE A 164 21.62 -5.97 28.92
N GLU A 165 22.43 -7.03 28.83
CA GLU A 165 23.40 -7.46 29.83
C GLU A 165 24.80 -6.82 29.63
N CYS A 166 24.98 -5.92 28.67
CA CYS A 166 26.28 -5.29 28.40
C CYS A 166 26.74 -4.39 29.57
N ARG A 167 28.05 -4.16 29.64
CA ARG A 167 28.68 -3.31 30.67
C ARG A 167 28.26 -1.85 30.49
N ASP A 168 28.12 -1.12 31.59
CA ASP A 168 27.63 0.27 31.59
C ASP A 168 28.47 1.22 30.73
N GLU A 169 29.76 0.95 30.56
CA GLU A 169 30.68 1.72 29.71
C GLU A 169 30.26 1.77 28.24
N TYR A 170 29.56 0.73 27.74
CA TYR A 170 29.19 0.58 26.33
C TYR A 170 27.68 0.61 26.08
N LYS A 171 26.88 0.66 27.15
CA LYS A 171 25.42 0.45 27.15
C LYS A 171 24.63 1.51 26.37
N TYR A 172 25.20 2.69 26.20
CA TYR A 172 24.54 3.84 25.58
C TYR A 172 25.23 4.34 24.29
N ASN A 173 25.84 3.42 23.53
CA ASN A 173 26.37 3.73 22.20
C ASN A 173 25.24 3.75 21.15
N VAL A 174 24.71 4.93 20.83
CA VAL A 174 23.55 5.10 19.93
C VAL A 174 23.84 4.59 18.51
N GLU A 175 25.03 4.87 17.97
CA GLU A 175 25.41 4.45 16.61
C GLU A 175 25.45 2.92 16.49
N ALA A 176 26.00 2.24 17.49
CA ALA A 176 26.07 0.77 17.48
C ALA A 176 24.68 0.13 17.61
N VAL A 177 23.84 0.64 18.51
CA VAL A 177 22.48 0.14 18.72
C VAL A 177 21.60 0.40 17.50
N GLU A 178 21.71 1.58 16.89
CA GLU A 178 20.98 1.91 15.67
C GLU A 178 21.37 0.97 14.51
N LEU A 179 22.66 0.68 14.32
CA LEU A 179 23.11 -0.28 13.29
C LEU A 179 22.52 -1.68 13.51
N LEU A 180 22.46 -2.15 14.76
CA LEU A 180 21.86 -3.45 15.07
C LEU A 180 20.35 -3.47 14.78
N ILE A 181 19.64 -2.39 15.14
CA ILE A 181 18.20 -2.26 14.88
C ILE A 181 17.91 -2.18 13.38
N ARG A 182 18.67 -1.37 12.64
CA ARG A 182 18.53 -1.20 11.18
C ARG A 182 18.85 -2.46 10.39
N ASN A 183 19.64 -3.37 10.94
CA ASN A 183 19.94 -4.66 10.32
C ASN A 183 19.02 -5.81 10.79
N HIS A 184 17.92 -5.51 11.47
CA HIS A 184 16.95 -6.49 12.01
C HIS A 184 17.58 -7.52 12.97
N LEU A 185 18.62 -7.13 13.71
CA LEU A 185 19.36 -8.02 14.62
C LEU A 185 18.83 -7.97 16.06
N VAL A 186 17.91 -7.06 16.37
CA VAL A 186 17.38 -6.83 17.73
C VAL A 186 15.91 -7.22 17.80
N ASN A 187 15.53 -7.99 18.83
CA ASN A 187 14.14 -8.12 19.24
C ASN A 187 13.66 -6.80 19.86
N MET A 188 12.94 -6.00 19.06
CA MET A 188 12.50 -4.66 19.45
C MET A 188 11.56 -4.66 20.66
N GLN A 189 10.68 -5.65 20.80
CA GLN A 189 9.72 -5.68 21.91
C GLN A 189 10.41 -5.85 23.27
N GLN A 190 11.40 -6.75 23.32
CA GLN A 190 12.19 -6.97 24.53
C GLN A 190 13.09 -5.76 24.82
N TYR A 191 13.69 -5.19 23.79
CA TYR A 191 14.58 -4.05 23.95
C TYR A 191 13.84 -2.76 24.34
N ASP A 192 12.67 -2.48 23.75
CA ASP A 192 11.80 -1.34 24.09
C ASP A 192 11.38 -1.38 25.56
N LEU A 193 10.90 -2.53 26.02
CA LEU A 193 10.50 -2.68 27.43
C LEU A 193 11.69 -2.47 28.38
N HIS A 194 12.85 -3.02 28.06
CA HIS A 194 14.07 -2.85 28.87
C HIS A 194 14.56 -1.40 28.88
N LEU A 195 14.56 -0.72 27.73
CA LEU A 195 14.97 0.68 27.62
C LEU A 195 14.01 1.60 28.41
N ALA A 196 12.70 1.35 28.31
CA ALA A 196 11.69 2.04 29.11
C ALA A 196 11.93 1.88 30.61
N GLN A 197 12.21 0.66 31.07
CA GLN A 197 12.53 0.38 32.47
C GLN A 197 13.84 1.05 32.91
N SER A 198 14.85 1.06 32.05
CA SER A 198 16.18 1.64 32.32
C SER A 198 16.16 3.15 32.54
N MET A 199 15.13 3.85 32.05
CA MET A 199 14.95 5.29 32.28
C MET A 199 14.45 5.60 33.70
N GLU A 200 13.95 4.60 34.44
CA GLU A 200 13.44 4.75 35.81
C GLU A 200 12.43 5.92 35.96
N ASN A 201 11.47 6.00 35.03
CA ASN A 201 10.49 7.11 34.92
C ASN A 201 11.12 8.51 34.80
N GLY A 202 12.35 8.62 34.31
CA GLY A 202 13.06 9.88 34.10
C GLY A 202 14.14 10.19 35.14
N LEU A 203 14.37 9.30 36.11
CA LEU A 203 15.41 9.47 37.12
C LEU A 203 16.81 9.17 36.58
N HIS A 204 16.91 8.27 35.59
CA HIS A 204 18.19 7.88 35.02
C HIS A 204 18.52 8.71 33.77
N TYR A 205 19.17 9.86 33.97
CA TYR A 205 19.41 10.86 32.91
C TYR A 205 20.16 10.33 31.67
N MET A 206 21.15 9.46 31.84
CA MET A 206 21.89 8.89 30.70
C MET A 206 20.99 8.01 29.82
N ALA A 207 20.17 7.15 30.42
CA ALA A 207 19.21 6.33 29.70
C ALA A 207 18.15 7.18 28.98
N VAL A 208 17.69 8.27 29.61
CA VAL A 208 16.73 9.21 28.99
C VAL A 208 17.34 9.91 27.79
N ALA A 209 18.57 10.43 27.93
CA ALA A 209 19.28 11.09 26.82
C ALA A 209 19.53 10.13 25.66
N PHE A 210 19.95 8.90 25.95
CA PHE A 210 20.12 7.84 24.97
C PHE A 210 18.79 7.51 24.25
N ALA A 211 17.70 7.31 24.99
CA ALA A 211 16.38 7.02 24.43
C ALA A 211 15.89 8.17 23.53
N MET A 212 16.12 9.42 23.91
CA MET A 212 15.79 10.58 23.08
C MET A 212 16.56 10.60 21.76
N GLN A 213 17.87 10.33 21.79
CA GLN A 213 18.70 10.28 20.59
C GLN A 213 18.28 9.14 19.66
N LEU A 214 18.02 7.96 20.23
CA LEU A 214 17.59 6.78 19.48
C LEU A 214 16.22 7.01 18.83
N VAL A 215 15.25 7.55 19.57
CA VAL A 215 13.91 7.90 19.05
C VAL A 215 14.01 8.93 17.93
N LYS A 216 14.82 9.97 18.10
CA LYS A 216 15.02 10.99 17.05
C LYS A 216 15.61 10.37 15.78
N LEU A 217 16.66 9.56 15.91
CA LEU A 217 17.35 8.95 14.79
C LEU A 217 16.48 7.94 14.04
N LEU A 218 15.71 7.12 14.75
CA LEU A 218 14.89 6.06 14.16
C LEU A 218 13.53 6.54 13.62
N LEU A 219 12.92 7.56 14.25
CA LEU A 219 11.53 7.96 13.94
C LEU A 219 11.39 9.36 13.32
N VAL A 220 12.39 10.24 13.45
CA VAL A 220 12.32 11.63 12.98
C VAL A 220 13.27 11.89 11.81
N ASP A 221 14.56 11.61 11.98
CA ASP A 221 15.59 12.07 11.04
C ASP A 221 15.65 11.22 9.75
N ASP A 222 15.27 9.93 9.78
CA ASP A 222 15.51 9.01 8.65
C ASP A 222 14.31 8.07 8.30
N ARG A 223 13.13 8.67 8.15
CA ARG A 223 11.87 7.94 7.90
C ARG A 223 11.79 7.17 6.58
N SER A 224 12.64 7.48 5.61
CA SER A 224 12.59 6.83 4.28
C SER A 224 13.31 5.48 4.24
N VAL A 225 14.22 5.23 5.20
CA VAL A 225 15.09 4.05 5.25
C VAL A 225 14.75 3.13 6.44
N SER A 226 14.16 3.67 7.50
CA SER A 226 13.85 2.92 8.73
C SER A 226 12.53 2.13 8.62
N HIS A 227 12.57 0.81 8.76
CA HIS A 227 11.40 -0.08 8.93
C HIS A 227 10.75 0.01 10.32
N ILE A 228 11.35 0.78 11.23
CA ILE A 228 10.91 0.95 12.61
C ILE A 228 9.81 2.01 12.67
N THR A 229 8.73 1.67 13.36
CA THR A 229 7.57 2.55 13.57
C THR A 229 7.47 2.98 15.03
N GLU A 230 6.61 3.95 15.32
CA GLU A 230 6.29 4.37 16.68
C GLU A 230 5.76 3.20 17.54
N ALA A 231 5.20 2.15 16.93
CA ALA A 231 4.72 0.96 17.64
C ALA A 231 5.85 0.07 18.19
N ASP A 232 7.03 0.09 17.55
CA ASP A 232 8.18 -0.73 17.95
C ASP A 232 8.94 -0.15 19.16
N LEU A 233 8.72 1.13 19.47
CA LEU A 233 9.31 1.88 20.60
C LEU A 233 8.24 2.41 21.56
N PHE A 234 7.10 1.71 21.66
CA PHE A 234 5.92 2.19 22.35
C PHE A 234 6.17 2.53 23.82
N HIS A 235 6.76 1.62 24.60
CA HIS A 235 6.98 1.84 26.04
C HIS A 235 8.03 2.93 26.28
N THR A 236 9.04 3.02 25.42
CA THR A 236 10.06 4.06 25.45
C THR A 236 9.42 5.44 25.21
N ILE A 237 8.58 5.57 24.18
CA ILE A 237 7.86 6.82 23.87
C ILE A 237 6.91 7.19 25.01
N GLU A 238 6.15 6.23 25.55
CA GLU A 238 5.23 6.48 26.66
C GLU A 238 5.97 7.01 27.89
N THR A 239 7.11 6.41 28.21
CA THR A 239 7.95 6.83 29.35
C THR A 239 8.52 8.22 29.12
N LEU A 240 9.03 8.53 27.92
CA LEU A 240 9.51 9.86 27.55
C LEU A 240 8.40 10.93 27.61
N MET A 241 7.19 10.61 27.14
CA MET A 241 6.02 11.49 27.25
C MET A 241 5.64 11.75 28.71
N ARG A 242 5.65 10.69 29.54
CA ARG A 242 5.38 10.80 30.98
C ARG A 242 6.43 11.66 31.68
N THR A 243 7.71 11.47 31.38
CA THR A 243 8.81 12.29 31.90
C THR A 243 8.67 13.74 31.47
N SER A 244 8.30 14.00 30.21
CA SER A 244 8.03 15.35 29.71
C SER A 244 6.83 16.03 30.40
N ALA A 245 5.80 15.27 30.76
CA ALA A 245 4.59 15.79 31.39
C ALA A 245 4.79 16.12 32.89
N HIS A 246 5.51 15.24 33.62
CA HIS A 246 5.71 15.38 35.07
C HIS A 246 6.85 16.34 35.43
N SER A 247 7.77 16.61 34.51
CA SER A 247 8.99 17.39 34.77
C SER A 247 9.06 18.71 34.00
N ARG A 248 7.96 19.44 33.77
CA ARG A 248 7.97 20.67 32.93
C ARG A 248 9.03 21.72 33.31
N ALA A 249 9.48 21.78 34.55
CA ALA A 249 10.55 22.69 35.00
C ALA A 249 11.98 22.09 34.93
N ASN A 250 12.11 20.76 34.86
CA ASN A 250 13.38 20.01 34.91
C ASN A 250 13.52 18.98 33.77
N ALA A 251 12.74 19.12 32.69
CA ALA A 251 12.77 18.18 31.58
C ALA A 251 14.11 18.31 30.82
N PRO A 252 14.71 17.21 30.35
CA PRO A 252 15.88 17.25 29.49
C PRO A 252 15.66 18.17 28.28
N GLU A 253 16.69 18.94 27.93
CA GLU A 253 16.64 19.92 26.84
C GLU A 253 16.28 19.23 25.51
N GLY A 254 15.33 19.81 24.76
CA GLY A 254 14.83 19.23 23.51
C GLY A 254 13.78 18.12 23.63
N LEU A 255 13.53 17.55 24.83
CA LEU A 255 12.51 16.51 25.02
C LEU A 255 11.08 16.99 24.64
N PRO A 256 10.61 18.18 25.07
CA PRO A 256 9.27 18.64 24.71
C PRO A 256 9.08 18.82 23.19
N GLN A 257 10.11 19.30 22.49
CA GLN A 257 10.10 19.51 21.04
C GLN A 257 10.10 18.17 20.29
N LEU A 258 10.92 17.21 20.72
CA LEU A 258 10.91 15.85 20.18
C LEU A 258 9.54 15.20 20.38
N MET A 259 8.96 15.34 21.57
CA MET A 259 7.63 14.81 21.86
C MET A 259 6.55 15.50 21.04
N GLU A 260 6.64 16.78 20.71
CA GLU A 260 5.68 17.45 19.83
C GLU A 260 5.74 16.93 18.39
N VAL A 261 6.94 16.71 17.84
CA VAL A 261 7.14 16.11 16.52
C VAL A 261 6.62 14.67 16.51
N VAL A 262 6.99 13.86 17.51
CA VAL A 262 6.49 12.48 17.63
C VAL A 262 4.97 12.48 17.85
N ARG A 263 4.42 13.41 18.65
CA ARG A 263 2.98 13.53 18.93
C ARG A 263 2.16 13.92 17.71
N SER A 264 2.64 14.83 16.86
CA SER A 264 1.93 15.18 15.62
C SER A 264 1.80 14.00 14.65
N ASN A 265 2.80 13.11 14.67
CA ASN A 265 2.79 11.84 13.94
C ASN A 265 1.97 10.75 14.65
N TYR A 266 2.00 10.74 15.98
CA TYR A 266 1.30 9.80 16.85
C TYR A 266 -0.20 10.12 16.94
N GLU A 267 -0.64 11.38 16.89
CA GLU A 267 -2.05 11.82 16.94
C GLU A 267 -2.87 11.38 15.71
N ALA A 268 -2.23 11.14 14.55
CA ALA A 268 -2.86 10.43 13.44
C ALA A 268 -3.18 8.95 13.76
N MET A 269 -2.56 8.42 14.83
CA MET A 269 -2.78 7.09 15.40
C MET A 269 -3.58 7.11 16.73
N ILE A 270 -3.52 8.17 17.55
CA ILE A 270 -4.24 8.31 18.84
C ILE A 270 -5.72 8.70 18.66
N ASP A 271 -6.45 7.99 17.79
CA ASP A 271 -7.81 7.56 18.16
C ASP A 271 -7.74 6.19 18.88
N ARG A 272 -6.53 5.70 19.12
CA ARG A 272 -6.19 4.43 19.78
C ARG A 272 -5.80 4.67 21.24
N ALA A 273 -6.80 4.84 22.10
CA ALA A 273 -6.62 4.73 23.55
C ALA A 273 -6.00 3.36 23.91
N HIS A 274 -5.15 3.32 24.95
CA HIS A 274 -4.72 2.08 25.58
C HIS A 274 -5.96 1.24 25.92
N GLY A 275 -6.01 -0.02 25.45
CA GLY A 275 -7.18 -0.90 25.60
C GLY A 275 -8.31 -0.71 24.57
N GLY A 276 -8.13 0.15 23.57
CA GLY A 276 -9.08 0.33 22.47
C GLY A 276 -9.06 -0.84 21.45
N PRO A 277 -10.08 -0.94 20.57
CA PRO A 277 -10.21 -2.02 19.59
C PRO A 277 -8.98 -2.24 18.71
N ASN A 278 -8.37 -1.16 18.21
CA ASN A 278 -7.16 -1.24 17.39
C ASN A 278 -5.94 -1.73 18.16
N PHE A 279 -5.80 -1.36 19.44
CA PHE A 279 -4.73 -1.89 20.30
C PHE A 279 -4.89 -3.41 20.47
N MET A 280 -6.13 -3.88 20.69
CA MET A 280 -6.40 -5.32 20.80
C MET A 280 -6.01 -6.09 19.53
N MET A 281 -6.23 -5.50 18.35
CA MET A 281 -5.80 -6.10 17.09
C MET A 281 -4.27 -6.22 16.99
N HIS A 282 -3.54 -5.13 17.22
CA HIS A 282 -2.07 -5.14 17.15
C HIS A 282 -1.45 -6.03 18.24
N SER A 283 -2.03 -6.04 19.45
CA SER A 283 -1.66 -6.97 20.52
C SER A 283 -1.84 -8.42 20.09
N GLY A 284 -2.96 -8.75 19.44
CA GLY A 284 -3.20 -10.09 18.88
C GLY A 284 -2.17 -10.48 17.82
N ILE A 285 -1.80 -9.56 16.93
CA ILE A 285 -0.78 -9.80 15.89
C ILE A 285 0.58 -10.10 16.51
N SER A 286 1.02 -9.28 17.48
CA SER A 286 2.29 -9.44 18.17
C SER A 286 2.38 -10.80 18.87
N GLN A 287 1.36 -11.13 19.65
CA GLN A 287 1.31 -12.36 20.44
C GLN A 287 1.13 -13.63 19.59
N ALA A 288 0.73 -13.48 18.33
CA ALA A 288 0.68 -14.59 17.39
C ALA A 288 2.07 -15.19 17.09
N SER A 289 3.15 -14.43 17.35
CA SER A 289 4.53 -14.88 17.16
C SER A 289 5.18 -15.46 18.43
N GLU A 290 4.45 -15.50 19.55
CA GLU A 290 4.93 -16.06 20.81
C GLU A 290 4.72 -17.58 20.87
N TYR A 291 5.82 -18.33 20.89
CA TYR A 291 5.84 -19.80 20.93
C TYR A 291 6.18 -20.41 22.29
N ASP A 292 6.34 -19.59 23.33
CA ASP A 292 6.66 -20.07 24.69
C ASP A 292 5.39 -20.57 25.40
N ASP A 293 4.80 -21.64 24.87
CA ASP A 293 3.54 -22.17 25.39
C ASP A 293 3.74 -22.99 26.67
N PRO A 294 2.88 -22.80 27.69
CA PRO A 294 2.86 -23.66 28.86
C PRO A 294 2.77 -25.15 28.47
N PRO A 295 3.55 -26.04 29.10
CA PRO A 295 3.50 -27.47 28.82
C PRO A 295 2.07 -28.03 28.94
N GLY A 296 1.66 -28.83 27.95
CA GLY A 296 0.30 -29.41 27.90
C GLY A 296 -0.78 -28.50 27.31
N LEU A 297 -0.48 -27.23 26.99
CA LEU A 297 -1.48 -26.30 26.44
C LEU A 297 -1.92 -26.69 25.02
N ARG A 298 -0.97 -27.13 24.18
CA ARG A 298 -1.25 -27.54 22.80
C ARG A 298 -2.21 -28.74 22.76
N GLU A 299 -1.98 -29.73 23.61
CA GLU A 299 -2.82 -30.92 23.73
C GLU A 299 -4.23 -30.58 24.22
N LYS A 300 -4.34 -29.65 25.18
CA LYS A 300 -5.63 -29.14 25.66
C LYS A 300 -6.39 -28.39 24.57
N ALA A 301 -5.72 -27.51 23.84
CA ALA A 301 -6.32 -26.75 22.74
C ALA A 301 -6.78 -27.70 21.62
N GLU A 302 -5.96 -28.69 21.28
CA GLU A 302 -6.30 -29.71 20.29
C GLU A 302 -7.52 -30.55 20.69
N TYR A 303 -7.55 -31.01 21.94
CA TYR A 303 -8.68 -31.74 22.48
C TYR A 303 -9.98 -30.91 22.40
N LEU A 304 -9.93 -29.65 22.87
CA LEU A 304 -11.07 -28.76 22.86
C LEU A 304 -11.55 -28.43 21.44
N LEU A 305 -10.63 -28.14 20.51
CA LEU A 305 -11.01 -27.86 19.12
C LEU A 305 -11.67 -29.08 18.47
N ARG A 306 -11.11 -30.28 18.69
CA ARG A 306 -11.67 -31.53 18.14
C ARG A 306 -13.05 -31.83 18.71
N GLU A 307 -13.23 -31.67 20.02
CA GLU A 307 -14.55 -31.81 20.66
C GLU A 307 -15.55 -30.80 20.09
N TRP A 308 -15.15 -29.54 19.91
CA TRP A 308 -16.01 -28.53 19.31
C TRP A 308 -16.39 -28.87 17.86
N VAL A 309 -15.45 -29.33 17.04
CA VAL A 309 -15.71 -29.77 15.66
C VAL A 309 -16.75 -30.90 15.66
N ASN A 310 -16.62 -31.87 16.56
CA ASN A 310 -17.60 -32.96 16.71
C ASN A 310 -18.98 -32.44 17.14
N LEU A 311 -19.02 -31.53 18.13
CA LEU A 311 -20.24 -30.92 18.63
C LEU A 311 -20.95 -30.09 17.55
N TYR A 312 -20.21 -29.30 16.77
CA TYR A 312 -20.75 -28.44 15.72
C TYR A 312 -21.47 -29.24 14.62
N HIS A 313 -20.94 -30.41 14.25
CA HIS A 313 -21.56 -31.28 13.24
C HIS A 313 -22.56 -32.30 13.82
N SER A 314 -22.74 -32.33 15.14
CA SER A 314 -23.69 -33.23 15.79
C SER A 314 -25.13 -32.75 15.60
N ALA A 315 -26.06 -33.67 15.34
CA ALA A 315 -27.49 -33.39 15.31
C ALA A 315 -28.02 -32.82 16.65
N ALA A 316 -27.30 -33.06 17.76
CA ALA A 316 -27.64 -32.57 19.09
C ALA A 316 -27.22 -31.11 19.36
N ALA A 317 -26.53 -30.44 18.43
CA ALA A 317 -26.04 -29.07 18.62
C ALA A 317 -27.18 -28.04 18.84
N GLY A 318 -28.38 -28.33 18.36
CA GLY A 318 -29.51 -27.39 18.29
C GLY A 318 -29.43 -26.50 17.04
N ARG A 319 -30.51 -25.76 16.74
CA ARG A 319 -30.70 -24.98 15.49
C ARG A 319 -29.58 -23.96 15.22
N ASP A 320 -28.85 -23.54 16.27
CA ASP A 320 -27.78 -22.54 16.21
C ASP A 320 -26.51 -22.93 17.00
N SER A 321 -26.35 -24.21 17.35
CA SER A 321 -25.26 -24.71 18.21
C SER A 321 -25.23 -24.15 19.64
N THR A 322 -26.26 -23.40 20.08
CA THR A 322 -26.26 -22.68 21.38
C THR A 322 -26.22 -23.58 22.60
N LYS A 323 -26.91 -24.73 22.57
CA LYS A 323 -26.86 -25.72 23.66
C LYS A 323 -25.47 -26.34 23.80
N ALA A 324 -24.88 -26.74 22.67
CA ALA A 324 -23.52 -27.26 22.63
C ALA A 324 -22.50 -26.21 23.08
N PHE A 325 -22.70 -24.95 22.70
CA PHE A 325 -21.84 -23.84 23.08
C PHE A 325 -21.80 -23.60 24.60
N SER A 326 -22.95 -23.56 25.28
CA SER A 326 -22.96 -23.38 26.75
C SER A 326 -22.22 -24.49 27.48
N ALA A 327 -22.39 -25.75 27.04
CA ALA A 327 -21.65 -26.88 27.60
C ALA A 327 -20.14 -26.78 27.31
N PHE A 328 -19.78 -26.41 26.08
CA PHE A 328 -18.40 -26.26 25.65
C PHE A 328 -17.66 -25.14 26.40
N VAL A 329 -18.30 -23.99 26.63
CA VAL A 329 -17.73 -22.91 27.45
C VAL A 329 -17.48 -23.37 28.88
N GLY A 330 -18.35 -24.21 29.44
CA GLY A 330 -18.13 -24.86 30.74
C GLY A 330 -16.88 -25.74 30.73
N GLN A 331 -16.67 -26.52 29.66
CA GLN A 331 -15.48 -27.34 29.48
C GLN A 331 -14.20 -26.51 29.33
N MET A 332 -14.26 -25.38 28.60
CA MET A 332 -13.14 -24.44 28.49
C MET A 332 -12.74 -23.84 29.85
N HIS A 333 -13.71 -23.53 30.71
CA HIS A 333 -13.46 -23.10 32.09
C HIS A 333 -12.78 -24.20 32.92
N GLN A 334 -13.28 -25.45 32.85
CA GLN A 334 -12.71 -26.58 33.57
C GLN A 334 -11.27 -26.89 33.15
N GLN A 335 -10.97 -26.78 31.85
CA GLN A 335 -9.62 -26.94 31.30
C GLN A 335 -8.69 -25.76 31.61
N GLY A 336 -9.23 -24.66 32.16
CA GLY A 336 -8.49 -23.50 32.61
C GLY A 336 -8.02 -22.57 31.49
N ILE A 337 -8.58 -22.68 30.28
CA ILE A 337 -8.19 -21.86 29.11
C ILE A 337 -8.66 -20.42 29.26
N LEU A 338 -9.81 -20.20 29.91
CA LEU A 338 -10.44 -18.89 30.07
C LEU A 338 -9.96 -18.12 31.32
N LYS A 339 -8.83 -18.53 31.92
CA LYS A 339 -8.32 -17.94 33.17
C LYS A 339 -7.65 -16.58 32.96
N THR A 340 -6.93 -16.40 31.85
CA THR A 340 -6.17 -15.18 31.55
C THR A 340 -6.29 -14.85 30.08
N ASP A 341 -6.18 -13.56 29.75
CA ASP A 341 -6.15 -13.09 28.35
C ASP A 341 -5.00 -13.70 27.54
N ASP A 342 -3.87 -14.01 28.19
CA ASP A 342 -2.73 -14.71 27.57
C ASP A 342 -3.11 -16.14 27.13
N LEU A 343 -3.75 -16.93 28.00
CA LEU A 343 -4.18 -18.28 27.66
C LEU A 343 -5.27 -18.29 26.59
N ILE A 344 -6.18 -17.31 26.62
CA ILE A 344 -7.19 -17.13 25.56
C ILE A 344 -6.51 -16.84 24.22
N THR A 345 -5.50 -15.96 24.22
CA THR A 345 -4.74 -15.60 23.03
C THR A 345 -4.03 -16.81 22.43
N ARG A 346 -3.30 -17.57 23.27
CA ARG A 346 -2.61 -18.80 22.85
C ARG A 346 -3.59 -19.86 22.36
N PHE A 347 -4.75 -20.01 22.99
CA PHE A 347 -5.78 -20.94 22.53
C PHE A 347 -6.26 -20.62 21.11
N PHE A 348 -6.57 -19.36 20.81
CA PHE A 348 -6.98 -18.96 19.46
C PHE A 348 -5.83 -19.10 18.44
N ARG A 349 -4.59 -18.80 18.84
CA ARG A 349 -3.40 -18.99 18.00
C ARG A 349 -3.25 -20.46 17.62
N LEU A 350 -3.22 -21.35 18.62
CA LEU A 350 -3.08 -22.80 18.44
C LEU A 350 -4.24 -23.38 17.60
N CYS A 351 -5.48 -22.97 17.85
CA CYS A 351 -6.62 -23.42 17.03
C CYS A 351 -6.48 -22.98 15.56
N THR A 352 -6.00 -21.76 15.32
CA THR A 352 -5.75 -21.25 13.96
C THR A 352 -4.65 -22.06 13.28
N GLU A 353 -3.51 -22.27 13.94
CA GLU A 353 -2.39 -23.08 13.44
C GLU A 353 -2.83 -24.51 13.12
N MET A 354 -3.64 -25.14 13.97
CA MET A 354 -4.18 -26.47 13.72
C MET A 354 -5.07 -26.52 12.48
N CYS A 355 -5.98 -25.56 12.31
CA CYS A 355 -6.81 -25.47 11.11
C CYS A 355 -5.97 -25.26 9.83
N VAL A 356 -4.89 -24.48 9.94
CA VAL A 356 -3.93 -24.26 8.85
C VAL A 356 -3.17 -25.56 8.54
N GLU A 357 -2.61 -26.25 9.55
CA GLU A 357 -1.94 -27.55 9.38
C GLU A 357 -2.86 -28.59 8.73
N ILE A 358 -4.13 -28.69 9.16
CA ILE A 358 -5.12 -29.59 8.55
C ILE A 358 -5.29 -29.27 7.07
N SER A 359 -5.32 -27.98 6.71
CA SER A 359 -5.46 -27.54 5.32
C SER A 359 -4.23 -27.91 4.48
N TYR A 360 -3.02 -27.73 5.02
CA TYR A 360 -1.78 -28.18 4.36
C TYR A 360 -1.74 -29.69 4.18
N ARG A 361 -2.11 -30.47 5.21
CA ARG A 361 -2.16 -31.95 5.12
C ARG A 361 -3.17 -32.41 4.08
N ALA A 362 -4.33 -31.76 3.99
CA ALA A 362 -5.35 -32.06 3.00
C ALA A 362 -4.87 -31.74 1.56
N GLN A 363 -4.17 -30.62 1.36
CA GLN A 363 -3.54 -30.29 0.07
C GLN A 363 -2.42 -31.27 -0.30
N ALA A 364 -1.59 -31.67 0.66
CA ALA A 364 -0.57 -32.68 0.44
C ALA A 364 -1.19 -34.03 0.04
N GLU A 365 -2.28 -34.46 0.69
CA GLU A 365 -3.03 -35.66 0.30
C GLU A 365 -3.52 -35.59 -1.15
N GLN A 366 -3.99 -34.42 -1.61
CA GLN A 366 -4.42 -34.20 -2.99
C GLN A 366 -3.25 -34.30 -3.99
N GLN A 367 -2.07 -33.79 -3.62
CA GLN A 367 -0.87 -33.89 -4.47
C GLN A 367 -0.37 -35.34 -4.58
N HIS A 368 -0.38 -36.09 -3.47
CA HIS A 368 0.06 -37.49 -3.44
C HIS A 368 -0.97 -38.44 -4.07
N ASN A 369 -2.25 -38.10 -4.04
CA ASN A 369 -3.33 -38.87 -4.66
C ASN A 369 -4.18 -37.98 -5.60
N PRO A 370 -3.73 -37.76 -6.86
CA PRO A 370 -4.45 -36.92 -7.82
C PRO A 370 -5.85 -37.46 -8.20
N ALA A 371 -6.14 -38.73 -7.92
CA ALA A 371 -7.46 -39.33 -8.14
C ALA A 371 -8.48 -38.96 -7.03
N ALA A 372 -8.01 -38.43 -5.90
CA ALA A 372 -8.90 -37.97 -4.84
C ALA A 372 -9.71 -36.75 -5.29
N SER A 373 -11.01 -36.74 -4.98
CA SER A 373 -11.89 -35.62 -5.36
C SER A 373 -11.48 -34.33 -4.66
N VAL A 374 -11.14 -33.31 -5.45
CA VAL A 374 -10.82 -31.95 -4.99
C VAL A 374 -11.95 -31.35 -4.14
N ALA A 375 -13.20 -31.73 -4.41
CA ALA A 375 -14.35 -31.30 -3.61
C ALA A 375 -14.32 -31.90 -2.20
N ILE A 376 -13.94 -33.17 -2.06
CA ILE A 376 -13.83 -33.86 -0.77
C ILE A 376 -12.68 -33.28 0.04
N ILE A 377 -11.52 -33.03 -0.58
CA ILE A 377 -10.37 -32.41 0.08
C ILE A 377 -10.72 -31.01 0.62
N ARG A 378 -11.40 -30.18 -0.19
CA ARG A 378 -11.91 -28.89 0.28
C ARG A 378 -12.93 -29.02 1.41
N ALA A 379 -13.84 -30.00 1.32
CA ALA A 379 -14.81 -30.25 2.38
C ALA A 379 -14.14 -30.63 3.72
N LYS A 380 -13.04 -31.41 3.69
CA LYS A 380 -12.24 -31.70 4.91
C LYS A 380 -11.69 -30.42 5.56
N CYS A 381 -11.20 -29.48 4.75
CA CYS A 381 -10.73 -28.19 5.25
C CYS A 381 -11.90 -27.39 5.84
N TYR A 382 -13.00 -27.25 5.10
CA TYR A 382 -14.17 -26.48 5.52
C TYR A 382 -14.83 -27.03 6.78
N HIS A 383 -14.85 -28.35 6.97
CA HIS A 383 -15.35 -29.00 8.17
C HIS A 383 -14.73 -28.40 9.45
N ASN A 384 -13.40 -28.30 9.49
CA ASN A 384 -12.70 -27.78 10.66
C ASN A 384 -12.77 -26.24 10.74
N LEU A 385 -12.60 -25.56 9.59
CA LEU A 385 -12.60 -24.10 9.52
C LEU A 385 -13.96 -23.50 9.90
N ASP A 386 -15.06 -24.03 9.37
CA ASP A 386 -16.41 -23.52 9.63
C ASP A 386 -16.81 -23.74 11.10
N ALA A 387 -16.44 -24.88 11.68
CA ALA A 387 -16.62 -25.13 13.11
C ALA A 387 -15.84 -24.11 13.95
N PHE A 388 -14.56 -23.87 13.64
CA PHE A 388 -13.74 -22.89 14.35
C PHE A 388 -14.30 -21.47 14.23
N VAL A 389 -14.74 -21.06 13.04
CA VAL A 389 -15.40 -19.78 12.82
C VAL A 389 -16.68 -19.64 13.66
N ARG A 390 -17.50 -20.70 13.73
CA ARG A 390 -18.71 -20.68 14.57
C ARG A 390 -18.37 -20.50 16.04
N LEU A 391 -17.29 -21.13 16.53
CA LEU A 391 -16.82 -20.92 17.91
C LEU A 391 -16.47 -19.45 18.16
N ILE A 392 -15.69 -18.85 17.27
CA ILE A 392 -15.29 -17.44 17.37
C ILE A 392 -16.54 -16.54 17.38
N ALA A 393 -17.46 -16.73 16.43
CA ALA A 393 -18.66 -15.93 16.32
C ALA A 393 -19.52 -16.01 17.60
N LEU A 394 -19.69 -17.21 18.16
CA LEU A 394 -20.45 -17.41 19.41
C LEU A 394 -19.73 -16.80 20.62
N LEU A 395 -18.41 -16.93 20.73
CA LEU A 395 -17.61 -16.28 21.79
C LEU A 395 -17.70 -14.76 21.72
N VAL A 396 -17.64 -14.17 20.53
CA VAL A 396 -17.83 -12.72 20.33
C VAL A 396 -19.24 -12.29 20.73
N LYS A 397 -20.28 -13.00 20.26
CA LYS A 397 -21.69 -12.67 20.58
C LYS A 397 -21.96 -12.72 22.10
N HIS A 398 -21.42 -13.72 22.79
CA HIS A 398 -21.65 -13.94 24.22
C HIS A 398 -20.55 -13.35 25.12
N SER A 399 -19.60 -12.58 24.58
CA SER A 399 -18.55 -11.92 25.37
C SER A 399 -19.13 -10.80 26.22
N GLY A 400 -19.03 -10.93 27.54
CA GLY A 400 -19.60 -9.97 28.49
C GLY A 400 -21.14 -9.91 28.45
N GLU A 401 -21.70 -8.89 29.09
CA GLU A 401 -23.16 -8.69 29.13
C GLU A 401 -23.75 -8.38 27.74
N ALA A 402 -25.07 -8.54 27.59
CA ALA A 402 -25.75 -8.34 26.30
C ALA A 402 -25.59 -6.91 25.74
N THR A 403 -25.51 -5.92 26.62
CA THR A 403 -25.37 -4.49 26.29
C THR A 403 -23.91 -4.04 26.18
N ASN A 404 -22.94 -4.82 26.66
CA ASN A 404 -21.54 -4.45 26.64
C ASN A 404 -20.94 -4.72 25.25
N THR A 405 -21.00 -3.72 24.38
CA THR A 405 -20.47 -3.79 23.01
C THR A 405 -18.93 -3.75 22.99
N VAL A 406 -18.30 -3.15 24.00
CA VAL A 406 -16.84 -2.94 24.05
C VAL A 406 -16.10 -4.26 24.19
N THR A 407 -16.51 -5.13 25.11
CA THR A 407 -15.86 -6.44 25.30
C THR A 407 -16.00 -7.34 24.08
N LYS A 408 -17.13 -7.28 23.37
CA LYS A 408 -17.38 -8.02 22.13
C LYS A 408 -16.43 -7.56 21.02
N ILE A 409 -16.33 -6.25 20.82
CA ILE A 409 -15.45 -5.67 19.80
C ILE A 409 -13.97 -5.86 20.14
N ASN A 410 -13.57 -5.73 21.40
CA ASN A 410 -12.20 -5.99 21.83
C ASN A 410 -11.80 -7.45 21.57
N LEU A 411 -12.67 -8.41 21.91
CA LEU A 411 -12.43 -9.82 21.61
C LEU A 411 -12.36 -10.08 20.09
N LEU A 412 -13.27 -9.50 19.30
CA LEU A 412 -13.24 -9.61 17.85
C LEU A 412 -11.90 -9.11 17.27
N ASN A 413 -11.46 -7.92 17.68
CA ASN A 413 -10.20 -7.35 17.21
C ASN A 413 -9.01 -8.20 17.65
N LYS A 414 -9.02 -8.72 18.89
CA LYS A 414 -7.98 -9.62 19.40
C LYS A 414 -7.89 -10.89 18.54
N VAL A 415 -9.02 -11.56 18.27
CA VAL A 415 -9.04 -12.78 17.45
C VAL A 415 -8.62 -12.50 16.01
N LEU A 416 -9.12 -11.43 15.40
CA LEU A 416 -8.69 -11.03 14.05
C LEU A 416 -7.18 -10.76 14.02
N GLY A 417 -6.65 -10.06 15.02
CA GLY A 417 -5.22 -9.81 15.17
C GLY A 417 -4.41 -11.11 15.27
N ILE A 418 -4.85 -12.08 16.06
CA ILE A 418 -4.21 -13.39 16.19
C ILE A 418 -4.19 -14.11 14.83
N VAL A 419 -5.31 -14.16 14.11
CA VAL A 419 -5.39 -14.80 12.80
C VAL A 419 -4.49 -14.09 11.78
N VAL A 420 -4.42 -12.76 11.81
CA VAL A 420 -3.51 -11.96 10.99
C VAL A 420 -2.05 -12.29 11.29
N GLY A 421 -1.67 -12.36 12.57
CA GLY A 421 -0.30 -12.67 12.95
C GLY A 421 0.11 -14.09 12.55
N VAL A 422 -0.78 -15.08 12.70
CA VAL A 422 -0.55 -16.45 12.19
C VAL A 422 -0.45 -16.47 10.66
N LEU A 423 -1.23 -15.65 9.95
CA LEU A 423 -1.15 -15.53 8.48
C LEU A 423 0.21 -14.96 8.05
N ILE A 424 0.63 -13.84 8.63
CA ILE A 424 1.90 -13.19 8.28
C ILE A 424 3.05 -14.15 8.57
N GLN A 425 3.05 -14.80 9.73
CA GLN A 425 4.08 -15.77 10.09
C GLN A 425 4.11 -16.98 9.15
N ASP A 426 2.95 -17.54 8.77
CA ASP A 426 2.89 -18.64 7.80
C ASP A 426 3.35 -18.17 6.42
N HIS A 427 2.98 -16.95 6.00
CA HIS A 427 3.42 -16.36 4.74
C HIS A 427 4.93 -16.20 4.68
N ASP A 428 5.54 -15.67 5.75
CA ASP A 428 6.97 -15.40 5.83
C ASP A 428 7.80 -16.69 5.93
N VAL A 429 7.29 -17.71 6.61
CA VAL A 429 7.99 -19.00 6.75
C VAL A 429 7.80 -19.89 5.51
N ARG A 430 6.58 -20.00 4.99
CA ARG A 430 6.26 -20.91 3.86
C ARG A 430 6.56 -20.33 2.50
N GLN A 431 6.59 -19.01 2.36
CA GLN A 431 6.88 -18.31 1.11
C GLN A 431 6.05 -18.86 -0.06
N THR A 432 6.68 -19.52 -1.04
CA THR A 432 6.01 -20.09 -2.22
C THR A 432 5.06 -21.23 -1.92
N GLU A 433 5.18 -21.89 -0.77
CA GLU A 433 4.25 -22.95 -0.35
C GLU A 433 2.98 -22.42 0.31
N PHE A 434 2.95 -21.13 0.67
CA PHE A 434 1.87 -20.49 1.41
C PHE A 434 0.48 -20.77 0.80
N GLN A 435 -0.48 -21.17 1.64
CA GLN A 435 -1.85 -21.45 1.23
C GLN A 435 -2.85 -20.44 1.82
N GLN A 436 -3.48 -19.65 0.96
CA GLN A 436 -4.47 -18.64 1.35
C GLN A 436 -5.83 -19.20 1.82
N LEU A 437 -6.15 -20.46 1.49
CA LEU A 437 -7.47 -21.09 1.73
C LEU A 437 -7.96 -21.00 3.20
N PRO A 438 -7.20 -21.44 4.22
CA PRO A 438 -7.67 -21.40 5.61
C PRO A 438 -8.03 -19.99 6.05
N TYR A 439 -7.16 -19.02 5.80
CA TYR A 439 -7.36 -17.63 6.19
C TYR A 439 -8.52 -16.98 5.45
N HIS A 440 -8.61 -17.20 4.13
CA HIS A 440 -9.73 -16.72 3.33
C HIS A 440 -11.06 -17.19 3.90
N ARG A 441 -11.18 -18.50 4.16
CA ARG A 441 -12.40 -19.12 4.70
C ARG A 441 -12.73 -18.57 6.09
N ILE A 442 -11.74 -18.44 6.98
CA ILE A 442 -11.94 -17.87 8.32
C ILE A 442 -12.52 -16.46 8.23
N PHE A 443 -11.88 -15.56 7.46
CA PHE A 443 -12.33 -14.18 7.37
C PHE A 443 -13.71 -14.05 6.72
N ILE A 444 -13.97 -14.73 5.61
CA ILE A 444 -15.26 -14.57 4.92
C ILE A 444 -16.41 -15.17 5.71
N MET A 445 -16.22 -16.35 6.32
CA MET A 445 -17.28 -16.98 7.09
C MET A 445 -17.55 -16.22 8.40
N LEU A 446 -16.50 -15.70 9.06
CA LEU A 446 -16.67 -14.89 10.26
C LEU A 446 -17.37 -13.57 9.94
N LEU A 447 -17.04 -12.93 8.81
CA LEU A 447 -17.73 -11.74 8.35
C LEU A 447 -19.22 -12.01 8.12
N LEU A 448 -19.56 -13.14 7.50
CA LEU A 448 -20.96 -13.54 7.25
C LEU A 448 -21.71 -13.81 8.54
N GLU A 449 -21.12 -14.57 9.47
CA GLU A 449 -21.71 -14.88 10.77
C GLU A 449 -22.00 -13.62 11.59
N LEU A 450 -21.07 -12.66 11.62
CA LEU A 450 -21.23 -11.41 12.36
C LEU A 450 -22.08 -10.35 11.62
N ASN A 451 -22.55 -10.65 10.41
CA ASN A 451 -23.52 -9.85 9.64
C ASN A 451 -24.90 -10.50 9.55
N ALA A 452 -25.14 -11.56 10.33
CA ALA A 452 -26.47 -12.15 10.47
C ALA A 452 -27.48 -11.12 11.03
N PRO A 453 -28.76 -11.19 10.65
CA PRO A 453 -29.80 -10.25 11.08
C PRO A 453 -30.24 -10.53 12.52
N GLU A 454 -29.35 -10.30 13.49
CA GLU A 454 -29.58 -10.43 14.93
C GLU A 454 -29.38 -9.06 15.61
N HIS A 455 -30.28 -8.67 16.52
CA HIS A 455 -30.23 -7.36 17.19
C HIS A 455 -28.87 -7.04 17.85
N VAL A 456 -28.24 -8.03 18.50
CA VAL A 456 -26.93 -7.86 19.14
C VAL A 456 -25.83 -7.55 18.11
N LEU A 457 -25.93 -8.09 16.91
CA LEU A 457 -24.95 -7.86 15.84
C LEU A 457 -25.19 -6.53 15.12
N GLU A 458 -26.46 -6.11 14.97
CA GLU A 458 -26.82 -4.82 14.39
C GLU A 458 -26.25 -3.64 15.19
N THR A 459 -26.29 -3.72 16.52
CA THR A 459 -25.77 -2.65 17.41
C THR A 459 -24.24 -2.49 17.33
N ILE A 460 -23.51 -3.54 16.94
CA ILE A 460 -22.05 -3.53 16.80
C ILE A 460 -21.58 -3.61 15.34
N ASN A 461 -22.50 -3.51 14.37
CA ASN A 461 -22.21 -3.83 12.97
C ASN A 461 -21.13 -2.91 12.39
N PHE A 462 -21.23 -1.60 12.63
CA PHE A 462 -20.25 -0.65 12.11
C PHE A 462 -18.85 -0.86 12.71
N GLN A 463 -18.74 -1.17 14.00
CA GLN A 463 -17.47 -1.49 14.66
C GLN A 463 -16.91 -2.84 14.17
N THR A 464 -17.79 -3.79 13.85
CA THR A 464 -17.41 -5.07 13.23
C THR A 464 -16.82 -4.83 11.83
N LEU A 465 -17.52 -4.07 10.98
CA LEU A 465 -17.01 -3.67 9.66
C LEU A 465 -15.69 -2.91 9.77
N THR A 466 -15.54 -2.05 10.78
CA THR A 466 -14.30 -1.34 11.07
C THR A 466 -13.15 -2.29 11.39
N ALA A 467 -13.40 -3.29 12.25
CA ALA A 467 -12.41 -4.31 12.57
C ALA A 467 -11.98 -5.09 11.31
N PHE A 468 -12.93 -5.51 10.47
CA PHE A 468 -12.59 -6.19 9.20
C PHE A 468 -11.83 -5.28 8.21
N CYS A 469 -12.20 -4.01 8.09
CA CYS A 469 -11.46 -3.06 7.25
C CYS A 469 -10.02 -2.89 7.72
N ASN A 470 -9.81 -2.74 9.03
CA ASN A 470 -8.47 -2.61 9.60
C ASN A 470 -7.65 -3.89 9.35
N THR A 471 -8.24 -5.06 9.54
CA THR A 471 -7.64 -6.35 9.19
C THR A 471 -7.23 -6.41 7.71
N PHE A 472 -8.12 -6.04 6.79
CA PHE A 472 -7.81 -6.05 5.35
C PHE A 472 -6.76 -5.00 4.98
N HIS A 473 -6.74 -3.85 5.64
CA HIS A 473 -5.70 -2.84 5.46
C HIS A 473 -4.33 -3.32 5.95
N ILE A 474 -4.27 -4.05 7.07
CA ILE A 474 -3.02 -4.66 7.56
C ILE A 474 -2.53 -5.73 6.58
N LEU A 475 -3.44 -6.59 6.11
CA LEU A 475 -3.19 -7.64 5.12
C LEU A 475 -3.15 -7.14 3.68
N ARG A 476 -2.94 -5.85 3.44
CA ARG A 476 -2.87 -5.29 2.09
C ARG A 476 -1.82 -6.03 1.24
N PRO A 477 -1.97 -6.09 -0.08
CA PRO A 477 -1.08 -6.90 -0.92
C PRO A 477 0.41 -6.52 -0.89
N THR A 478 0.78 -5.28 -0.53
CA THR A 478 2.19 -4.90 -0.32
C THR A 478 2.80 -5.48 0.97
N LYS A 479 1.98 -6.00 1.89
CA LYS A 479 2.40 -6.67 3.13
C LYS A 479 2.23 -8.19 3.07
N ALA A 480 1.19 -8.68 2.41
CA ALA A 480 0.94 -10.11 2.22
C ALA A 480 0.68 -10.46 0.74
N PRO A 481 1.70 -10.37 -0.14
CA PRO A 481 1.53 -10.56 -1.59
C PRO A 481 0.97 -11.94 -1.97
N GLY A 482 1.33 -13.00 -1.23
CA GLY A 482 0.79 -14.36 -1.44
C GLY A 482 -0.71 -14.50 -1.14
N PHE A 483 -1.32 -13.51 -0.48
CA PHE A 483 -2.73 -13.48 -0.12
C PHE A 483 -3.59 -12.61 -1.06
N VAL A 484 -3.00 -11.99 -2.09
CA VAL A 484 -3.65 -10.93 -2.91
C VAL A 484 -4.97 -11.36 -3.58
N TYR A 485 -5.09 -12.62 -4.01
CA TYR A 485 -6.32 -13.10 -4.66
C TYR A 485 -7.47 -13.25 -3.67
N ALA A 486 -7.24 -13.95 -2.56
CA ALA A 486 -8.20 -14.03 -1.47
C ALA A 486 -8.53 -12.65 -0.90
N TRP A 487 -7.53 -11.77 -0.77
CA TRP A 487 -7.73 -10.39 -0.33
C TRP A 487 -8.67 -9.62 -1.27
N LEU A 488 -8.48 -9.73 -2.59
CA LEU A 488 -9.38 -9.10 -3.56
C LEU A 488 -10.78 -9.71 -3.48
N GLU A 489 -10.92 -11.03 -3.32
CA GLU A 489 -12.22 -11.68 -3.11
C GLU A 489 -12.93 -11.18 -1.84
N LEU A 490 -12.20 -10.95 -0.75
CA LEU A 490 -12.75 -10.42 0.51
C LEU A 490 -13.26 -8.99 0.36
N ILE A 491 -12.42 -8.07 -0.15
CA ILE A 491 -12.82 -6.67 -0.29
C ILE A 491 -13.90 -6.49 -1.36
N SER A 492 -13.98 -7.38 -2.35
CA SER A 492 -15.01 -7.33 -3.40
C SER A 492 -16.24 -8.19 -3.12
N HIS A 493 -16.31 -8.83 -1.95
CA HIS A 493 -17.43 -9.69 -1.62
C HIS A 493 -18.73 -8.89 -1.54
N ARG A 494 -19.80 -9.39 -2.18
CA ARG A 494 -21.10 -8.70 -2.31
C ARG A 494 -21.68 -8.19 -0.98
N ILE A 495 -21.53 -8.95 0.11
CA ILE A 495 -22.03 -8.54 1.44
C ILE A 495 -21.15 -7.45 2.03
N PHE A 496 -19.83 -7.52 1.84
CA PHE A 496 -18.91 -6.50 2.33
C PHE A 496 -19.14 -5.18 1.62
N ILE A 497 -19.19 -5.18 0.28
CA ILE A 497 -19.54 -3.99 -0.52
C ILE A 497 -20.88 -3.40 -0.08
N ALA A 498 -21.94 -4.22 0.00
CA ALA A 498 -23.26 -3.73 0.35
C ALA A 498 -23.30 -3.13 1.77
N ARG A 499 -22.61 -3.73 2.74
CA ARG A 499 -22.57 -3.21 4.12
C ARG A 499 -21.75 -1.91 4.21
N MET A 500 -20.59 -1.85 3.54
CA MET A 500 -19.71 -0.69 3.54
C MET A 500 -20.28 0.53 2.79
N LEU A 501 -20.89 0.30 1.62
CA LEU A 501 -21.26 1.37 0.70
C LEU A 501 -22.76 1.71 0.70
N ALA A 502 -23.64 0.74 1.00
CA ALA A 502 -25.09 0.93 0.94
C ALA A 502 -25.77 1.05 2.33
N HIS A 503 -25.50 0.12 3.24
CA HIS A 503 -26.24 0.03 4.51
C HIS A 503 -25.68 0.92 5.62
N THR A 504 -24.38 1.24 5.57
CA THR A 504 -23.76 2.09 6.59
C THR A 504 -24.29 3.53 6.47
N PRO A 505 -24.95 4.06 7.51
CA PRO A 505 -25.56 5.39 7.45
C PRO A 505 -24.50 6.47 7.32
N GLN A 506 -24.90 7.62 6.77
CA GLN A 506 -24.03 8.79 6.59
C GLN A 506 -22.74 8.50 5.80
N GLN A 507 -22.71 7.40 5.03
CA GLN A 507 -21.57 7.02 4.20
C GLN A 507 -20.26 6.85 4.99
N LYS A 508 -20.32 6.54 6.30
CA LYS A 508 -19.14 6.38 7.16
C LYS A 508 -18.19 5.28 6.71
N GLY A 509 -18.69 4.28 5.98
CA GLY A 509 -17.86 3.21 5.41
C GLY A 509 -17.11 3.60 4.14
N TRP A 510 -17.48 4.70 3.47
CA TRP A 510 -16.88 5.09 2.20
C TRP A 510 -15.38 5.41 2.30
N PRO A 511 -14.89 6.22 3.26
CA PRO A 511 -13.45 6.50 3.37
C PRO A 511 -12.63 5.23 3.59
N MET A 512 -13.15 4.30 4.38
CA MET A 512 -12.49 3.04 4.71
C MET A 512 -12.39 2.13 3.50
N TYR A 513 -13.48 2.03 2.71
CA TYR A 513 -13.47 1.25 1.48
C TYR A 513 -12.60 1.90 0.38
N ALA A 514 -12.59 3.23 0.30
CA ALA A 514 -11.69 3.97 -0.59
C ALA A 514 -10.22 3.70 -0.24
N GLN A 515 -9.87 3.64 1.05
CA GLN A 515 -8.52 3.28 1.49
C GLN A 515 -8.11 1.89 1.01
N LEU A 516 -8.99 0.89 1.09
CA LEU A 516 -8.72 -0.46 0.58
C LEU A 516 -8.50 -0.47 -0.94
N LEU A 517 -9.30 0.28 -1.71
CA LEU A 517 -9.06 0.42 -3.15
C LEU A 517 -7.73 1.13 -3.46
N ILE A 518 -7.37 2.14 -2.67
CA ILE A 518 -6.07 2.81 -2.77
C ILE A 518 -4.93 1.82 -2.49
N ASP A 519 -5.06 0.95 -1.49
CA ASP A 519 -4.06 -0.09 -1.20
C ASP A 519 -3.89 -1.04 -2.39
N LEU A 520 -5.00 -1.45 -3.04
CA LEU A 520 -4.97 -2.26 -4.26
C LEU A 520 -4.27 -1.54 -5.41
N PHE A 521 -4.61 -0.28 -5.67
CA PHE A 521 -4.00 0.48 -6.77
C PHE A 521 -2.52 0.76 -6.52
N LYS A 522 -2.12 1.06 -5.28
CA LYS A 522 -0.71 1.21 -4.91
C LYS A 522 0.09 -0.07 -5.15
N TYR A 523 -0.49 -1.24 -4.83
CA TYR A 523 0.15 -2.52 -5.13
C TYR A 523 0.28 -2.76 -6.64
N LEU A 524 -0.77 -2.47 -7.42
CA LEU A 524 -0.77 -2.69 -8.86
C LEU A 524 0.13 -1.70 -9.62
N ALA A 525 0.28 -0.47 -9.13
CA ALA A 525 0.97 0.61 -9.81
C ALA A 525 2.36 0.25 -10.38
N PRO A 526 3.32 -0.33 -9.63
CA PRO A 526 4.63 -0.67 -10.17
C PRO A 526 4.55 -1.72 -11.29
N PHE A 527 3.62 -2.68 -11.19
CA PHE A 527 3.44 -3.71 -12.23
C PHE A 527 2.78 -3.14 -13.48
N LEU A 528 1.78 -2.26 -13.32
CA LEU A 528 1.04 -1.68 -14.44
C LEU A 528 1.81 -0.56 -15.17
N ARG A 529 2.85 0.01 -14.57
CA ARG A 529 3.80 0.90 -15.28
C ARG A 529 4.62 0.12 -16.30
N ASN A 530 4.88 -1.16 -16.06
CA ASN A 530 5.57 -2.03 -17.01
C ASN A 530 4.61 -2.44 -18.13
N VAL A 531 5.12 -2.47 -19.36
CA VAL A 531 4.34 -2.83 -20.55
C VAL A 531 3.98 -4.33 -20.53
N GLU A 532 4.84 -5.18 -19.99
CA GLU A 532 4.62 -6.62 -19.92
C GLU A 532 4.04 -7.05 -18.56
N LEU A 533 2.79 -7.51 -18.60
CA LEU A 533 2.12 -8.09 -17.44
C LEU A 533 2.17 -9.61 -17.50
N ASN A 534 2.75 -10.23 -16.48
CA ASN A 534 2.70 -11.68 -16.34
C ASN A 534 1.24 -12.17 -16.14
N LYS A 535 1.00 -13.46 -16.41
CA LYS A 535 -0.35 -14.06 -16.34
C LYS A 535 -1.04 -13.87 -14.98
N PRO A 536 -0.36 -14.06 -13.81
CA PRO A 536 -0.94 -13.75 -12.52
C PRO A 536 -1.46 -12.30 -12.40
N MET A 537 -0.67 -11.32 -12.83
CA MET A 537 -1.06 -9.90 -12.79
C MET A 537 -2.18 -9.57 -13.78
N GLN A 538 -2.25 -10.22 -14.94
CA GLN A 538 -3.39 -10.07 -15.85
C GLN A 538 -4.71 -10.53 -15.21
N ILE A 539 -4.68 -11.64 -14.45
CA ILE A 539 -5.87 -12.13 -13.73
C ILE A 539 -6.29 -11.12 -12.66
N LEU A 540 -5.31 -10.61 -11.89
CA LEU A 540 -5.58 -9.62 -10.85
C LEU A 540 -6.16 -8.33 -11.43
N TYR A 541 -5.56 -7.81 -12.51
CA TYR A 541 -6.04 -6.63 -13.24
C TYR A 541 -7.49 -6.82 -13.76
N LYS A 542 -7.80 -7.98 -14.35
CA LYS A 542 -9.18 -8.31 -14.77
C LYS A 542 -10.14 -8.38 -13.57
N GLY A 543 -9.68 -8.87 -12.42
CA GLY A 543 -10.42 -8.81 -11.16
C GLY A 543 -10.74 -7.38 -10.77
N THR A 544 -9.73 -6.49 -10.73
CA THR A 544 -9.88 -5.07 -10.43
C THR A 544 -10.85 -4.36 -11.37
N LEU A 545 -10.80 -4.64 -12.68
CA LEU A 545 -11.75 -4.11 -13.65
C LEU A 545 -13.20 -4.52 -13.33
N ARG A 546 -13.44 -5.79 -12.96
CA ARG A 546 -14.78 -6.26 -12.58
C ARG A 546 -15.30 -5.57 -11.34
N VAL A 547 -14.46 -5.38 -10.33
CA VAL A 547 -14.83 -4.65 -9.11
C VAL A 547 -15.20 -3.21 -9.45
N LEU A 548 -14.37 -2.51 -10.23
CA LEU A 548 -14.66 -1.13 -10.65
C LEU A 548 -15.92 -1.02 -11.51
N LEU A 549 -16.22 -2.00 -12.36
CA LEU A 549 -17.46 -2.04 -13.14
C LEU A 549 -18.70 -2.17 -12.25
N VAL A 550 -18.65 -3.01 -11.21
CA VAL A 550 -19.73 -3.13 -10.21
C VAL A 550 -19.88 -1.81 -9.46
N LEU A 551 -18.78 -1.20 -9.01
CA LEU A 551 -18.82 0.08 -8.30
C LEU A 551 -19.35 1.22 -9.18
N LEU A 552 -18.98 1.26 -10.46
CA LEU A 552 -19.48 2.25 -11.41
C LEU A 552 -20.99 2.11 -11.64
N HIS A 553 -21.50 0.88 -11.71
CA HIS A 553 -22.92 0.64 -11.93
C HIS A 553 -23.75 0.91 -10.66
N ASP A 554 -23.35 0.35 -9.51
CA ASP A 554 -24.17 0.35 -8.29
C ASP A 554 -23.91 1.57 -7.38
N PHE A 555 -22.68 2.09 -7.40
CA PHE A 555 -22.19 3.14 -6.49
C PHE A 555 -21.39 4.24 -7.22
N PRO A 556 -21.89 4.85 -8.31
CA PRO A 556 -21.13 5.83 -9.07
C PRO A 556 -20.78 7.08 -8.24
N GLU A 557 -21.61 7.51 -7.29
CA GLU A 557 -21.30 8.65 -6.42
C GLU A 557 -20.05 8.40 -5.56
N PHE A 558 -19.82 7.16 -5.14
CA PHE A 558 -18.61 6.79 -4.41
C PHE A 558 -17.36 6.97 -5.30
N LEU A 559 -17.39 6.48 -6.54
CA LEU A 559 -16.29 6.72 -7.47
C LEU A 559 -16.12 8.21 -7.81
N CYS A 560 -17.20 8.98 -7.87
CA CYS A 560 -17.16 10.43 -8.08
C CYS A 560 -16.41 11.17 -6.96
N ASP A 561 -16.78 10.89 -5.71
CA ASP A 561 -16.30 11.60 -4.53
C ASP A 561 -14.82 11.33 -4.25
N TYR A 562 -14.35 10.11 -4.57
CA TYR A 562 -12.96 9.65 -4.38
C TYR A 562 -12.11 9.59 -5.65
N HIS A 563 -12.61 10.08 -6.80
CA HIS A 563 -11.92 9.99 -8.09
C HIS A 563 -10.49 10.54 -8.04
N TYR A 564 -10.26 11.64 -7.29
CA TYR A 564 -8.97 12.30 -7.17
C TYR A 564 -7.96 11.35 -6.54
N GLY A 565 -8.25 10.83 -5.34
CA GLY A 565 -7.37 9.90 -4.63
C GLY A 565 -7.05 8.64 -5.43
N PHE A 566 -8.00 8.12 -6.21
CA PHE A 566 -7.75 6.97 -7.09
C PHE A 566 -6.86 7.33 -8.29
N CYS A 567 -7.11 8.46 -8.95
CA CYS A 567 -6.30 8.90 -10.09
C CYS A 567 -4.87 9.28 -9.68
N ASP A 568 -4.66 9.65 -8.41
CA ASP A 568 -3.34 10.02 -7.87
C ASP A 568 -2.41 8.81 -7.64
N VAL A 569 -2.98 7.60 -7.58
CA VAL A 569 -2.24 6.34 -7.40
C VAL A 569 -2.22 5.46 -8.64
N ILE A 570 -3.23 5.55 -9.52
CA ILE A 570 -3.28 4.76 -10.76
C ILE A 570 -2.31 5.36 -11.79
N PRO A 571 -1.36 4.57 -12.34
CA PRO A 571 -0.43 5.05 -13.35
C PRO A 571 -1.12 5.69 -14.57
N PRO A 572 -0.54 6.75 -15.19
CA PRO A 572 -1.19 7.45 -16.28
C PRO A 572 -1.55 6.60 -17.49
N ASN A 573 -0.72 5.59 -17.80
CA ASN A 573 -0.92 4.63 -18.89
C ASN A 573 -2.08 3.64 -18.65
N CYS A 574 -2.64 3.58 -17.44
CA CYS A 574 -3.79 2.72 -17.11
C CYS A 574 -5.12 3.35 -17.52
N ILE A 575 -5.26 3.66 -18.80
CA ILE A 575 -6.36 4.45 -19.35
C ILE A 575 -7.73 3.85 -19.01
N GLN A 576 -7.93 2.54 -19.19
CA GLN A 576 -9.23 1.90 -18.93
C GLN A 576 -9.66 2.00 -17.46
N LEU A 577 -8.74 1.82 -16.52
CA LEU A 577 -9.02 1.93 -15.08
C LEU A 577 -9.44 3.37 -14.74
N ARG A 578 -8.68 4.35 -15.23
CA ARG A 578 -8.98 5.77 -15.02
C ARG A 578 -10.31 6.14 -15.66
N ASN A 579 -10.60 5.67 -16.87
CA ASN A 579 -11.87 5.93 -17.54
C ASN A 579 -13.07 5.38 -16.76
N LEU A 580 -12.99 4.20 -16.15
CA LEU A 580 -14.07 3.68 -15.30
C LEU A 580 -14.38 4.64 -14.14
N ILE A 581 -13.35 5.17 -13.49
CA ILE A 581 -13.49 6.12 -12.37
C ILE A 581 -14.01 7.48 -12.85
N LEU A 582 -13.39 8.03 -13.91
CA LEU A 582 -13.68 9.36 -14.44
C LEU A 582 -15.02 9.44 -15.18
N SER A 583 -15.57 8.30 -15.59
CA SER A 583 -16.91 8.21 -16.20
C SER A 583 -18.03 8.11 -15.16
N ALA A 584 -17.71 8.00 -13.86
CA ALA A 584 -18.72 8.02 -12.82
C ALA A 584 -19.36 9.41 -12.69
N PHE A 585 -20.67 9.45 -12.49
CA PHE A 585 -21.45 10.67 -12.28
C PHE A 585 -22.67 10.41 -11.37
N PRO A 586 -23.23 11.45 -10.70
CA PRO A 586 -24.40 11.27 -9.82
C PRO A 586 -25.62 10.68 -10.54
N ARG A 587 -26.27 9.65 -9.98
CA ARG A 587 -27.38 8.93 -10.65
C ARG A 587 -28.59 9.79 -10.97
N ASN A 588 -28.81 10.85 -10.21
CA ASN A 588 -29.91 11.79 -10.43
C ASN A 588 -29.63 12.82 -11.53
N MET A 589 -28.41 12.87 -12.07
CA MET A 589 -28.04 13.75 -13.17
C MET A 589 -28.37 13.09 -14.52
N ARG A 590 -28.96 13.86 -15.44
CA ARG A 590 -29.15 13.44 -16.83
C ARG A 590 -28.06 14.06 -17.69
N LEU A 591 -27.17 13.24 -18.21
CA LEU A 591 -26.12 13.72 -19.10
C LEU A 591 -26.71 14.07 -20.47
N PRO A 592 -26.47 15.29 -20.99
CA PRO A 592 -26.81 15.61 -22.38
C PRO A 592 -25.93 14.77 -23.31
N ASP A 593 -26.48 14.26 -24.40
CA ASP A 593 -25.73 13.47 -25.37
C ASP A 593 -24.64 14.36 -26.03
N PRO A 594 -23.34 14.04 -25.88
CA PRO A 594 -22.25 14.81 -26.48
C PRO A 594 -22.35 14.97 -28.00
N PHE A 595 -23.07 14.05 -28.68
CA PHE A 595 -23.24 14.06 -30.13
C PHE A 595 -24.47 14.88 -30.58
N THR A 596 -25.18 15.55 -29.66
CA THR A 596 -26.30 16.43 -29.99
C THR A 596 -25.80 17.59 -30.86
N PRO A 597 -26.33 17.79 -32.09
CA PRO A 597 -25.94 18.91 -32.93
C PRO A 597 -26.17 20.25 -32.23
N ASN A 598 -25.18 21.15 -32.26
CA ASN A 598 -25.23 22.48 -31.66
C ASN A 598 -25.54 22.49 -30.14
N LEU A 599 -25.03 21.50 -29.40
CA LEU A 599 -25.11 21.48 -27.94
C LEU A 599 -24.43 22.72 -27.34
N LYS A 600 -25.22 23.55 -26.66
CA LYS A 600 -24.74 24.75 -25.95
C LYS A 600 -24.34 24.39 -24.51
N VAL A 601 -23.07 24.04 -24.32
CA VAL A 601 -22.53 23.61 -23.01
C VAL A 601 -22.56 24.74 -21.98
N ASP A 602 -22.35 25.97 -22.42
CA ASP A 602 -22.42 27.22 -21.66
C ASP A 602 -23.81 27.50 -21.06
N MET A 603 -24.86 26.90 -21.63
CA MET A 603 -26.25 27.06 -21.16
C MET A 603 -26.68 26.00 -20.14
N LEU A 604 -25.82 25.03 -19.82
CA LEU A 604 -26.14 24.01 -18.82
C LEU A 604 -26.13 24.62 -17.41
N SER A 605 -27.11 24.29 -16.58
CA SER A 605 -27.17 24.83 -15.21
C SER A 605 -26.05 24.29 -14.33
N GLU A 606 -25.64 23.06 -14.59
CA GLU A 606 -24.71 22.25 -13.81
C GLU A 606 -23.27 22.75 -13.93
N ILE A 607 -22.91 23.46 -15.00
CA ILE A 607 -21.55 23.98 -15.20
C ILE A 607 -21.16 25.08 -14.20
N ASN A 608 -22.11 25.57 -13.39
CA ASN A 608 -21.81 26.51 -12.30
C ASN A 608 -21.66 25.81 -10.94
N ILE A 609 -21.92 24.51 -10.86
CA ILE A 609 -21.89 23.73 -9.62
C ILE A 609 -20.56 23.00 -9.51
N ALA A 610 -19.83 23.22 -8.43
CA ALA A 610 -18.57 22.52 -8.17
C ALA A 610 -18.83 21.04 -7.81
N PRO A 611 -18.02 20.09 -8.33
CA PRO A 611 -18.07 18.71 -7.91
C PRO A 611 -17.53 18.57 -6.48
N ARG A 612 -18.01 17.55 -5.76
CA ARG A 612 -17.47 17.22 -4.43
C ARG A 612 -16.11 16.50 -4.59
N ILE A 613 -15.15 16.84 -3.74
CA ILE A 613 -13.82 16.21 -3.67
C ILE A 613 -13.54 15.89 -2.20
N LEU A 614 -13.46 14.60 -1.85
CA LEU A 614 -13.26 14.14 -0.47
C LEU A 614 -11.79 13.82 -0.13
N THR A 615 -10.87 14.02 -1.07
CA THR A 615 -9.43 13.87 -0.85
C THR A 615 -8.80 15.25 -0.57
N ASN A 616 -8.05 15.39 0.53
CA ASN A 616 -7.31 16.61 0.83
C ASN A 616 -6.06 16.74 -0.06
N PHE A 617 -6.26 17.14 -1.31
CA PHE A 617 -5.18 17.35 -2.28
C PHE A 617 -4.23 18.49 -1.88
N THR A 618 -4.69 19.45 -1.06
CA THR A 618 -3.84 20.57 -0.62
C THR A 618 -2.74 20.15 0.34
N GLY A 619 -2.91 19.03 1.06
CA GLY A 619 -1.90 18.50 1.97
C GLY A 619 -0.64 17.95 1.29
N VAL A 620 -0.67 17.74 -0.03
CA VAL A 620 0.48 17.29 -0.82
C VAL A 620 1.45 18.44 -1.09
N MET A 621 0.97 19.69 -1.11
CA MET A 621 1.80 20.86 -1.39
C MET A 621 2.64 21.22 -0.16
N PRO A 622 3.98 21.35 -0.30
CA PRO A 622 4.81 21.86 0.79
C PRO A 622 4.29 23.22 1.29
N PRO A 623 4.25 23.49 2.62
CA PRO A 623 3.63 24.71 3.15
C PRO A 623 4.20 26.01 2.57
N GLN A 624 5.52 26.06 2.37
CA GLN A 624 6.19 27.21 1.77
C GLN A 624 5.81 27.37 0.28
N PHE A 625 5.88 26.27 -0.49
CA PHE A 625 5.43 26.26 -1.89
C PHE A 625 3.98 26.74 -2.04
N LYS A 626 3.08 26.27 -1.17
CA LYS A 626 1.67 26.69 -1.17
C LYS A 626 1.53 28.19 -0.87
N LYS A 627 2.28 28.70 0.10
CA LYS A 627 2.29 30.13 0.46
C LYS A 627 2.76 30.99 -0.71
N ASP A 628 3.81 30.58 -1.40
CA ASP A 628 4.37 31.29 -2.55
C ASP A 628 3.42 31.24 -3.75
N LEU A 629 2.78 30.09 -3.99
CA LEU A 629 1.70 29.94 -4.96
C LEU A 629 0.53 30.87 -4.67
N ASP A 630 0.04 30.91 -3.42
CA ASP A 630 -1.05 31.81 -3.03
C ASP A 630 -0.66 33.29 -3.18
N SER A 631 0.59 33.63 -2.89
CA SER A 631 1.13 34.97 -3.09
C SER A 631 1.13 35.35 -4.57
N TYR A 632 1.61 34.45 -5.44
CA TYR A 632 1.62 34.66 -6.88
C TYR A 632 0.19 34.79 -7.45
N LEU A 633 -0.74 33.92 -7.04
CA LEU A 633 -2.13 33.98 -7.50
C LEU A 633 -2.82 35.31 -7.13
N LYS A 634 -2.48 35.91 -5.99
CA LYS A 634 -3.05 37.18 -5.51
C LYS A 634 -2.38 38.40 -6.11
N THR A 635 -1.05 38.40 -6.22
CA THR A 635 -0.26 39.61 -6.54
C THR A 635 0.31 39.58 -7.96
N ARG A 636 0.26 38.43 -8.63
CA ARG A 636 0.93 38.17 -9.92
C ARG A 636 2.43 38.48 -9.88
N SER A 637 3.05 38.30 -8.71
CA SER A 637 4.45 38.62 -8.43
C SER A 637 5.02 37.66 -7.37
N PRO A 638 6.32 37.32 -7.44
CA PRO A 638 7.28 37.65 -8.50
C PRO A 638 7.14 36.73 -9.71
N VAL A 639 7.55 37.19 -10.91
CA VAL A 639 7.59 36.34 -12.12
C VAL A 639 8.55 35.15 -11.98
N THR A 640 9.57 35.27 -11.13
CA THR A 640 10.54 34.21 -10.84
C THR A 640 9.89 32.95 -10.28
N PHE A 641 8.71 33.07 -9.65
CA PHE A 641 7.91 31.93 -9.22
C PHE A 641 7.63 30.96 -10.38
N LEU A 642 7.35 31.47 -11.58
CA LEU A 642 7.07 30.64 -12.75
C LEU A 642 8.31 29.88 -13.22
N SER A 643 9.48 30.53 -13.24
CA SER A 643 10.74 29.87 -13.62
C SER A 643 11.18 28.82 -12.60
N GLU A 644 10.88 29.02 -11.32
CA GLU A 644 11.20 28.06 -10.25
C GLU A 644 10.18 26.92 -10.18
N LEU A 645 8.99 27.08 -10.77
CA LEU A 645 7.90 26.12 -10.68
C LEU A 645 8.30 24.75 -11.23
N ARG A 646 8.98 24.70 -12.38
CA ARG A 646 9.48 23.45 -12.96
C ARG A 646 10.41 22.71 -11.99
N SER A 647 11.37 23.41 -11.39
CA SER A 647 12.31 22.84 -10.43
C SER A 647 11.62 22.31 -9.18
N ASN A 648 10.57 22.99 -8.71
CA ASN A 648 9.77 22.53 -7.57
C ASN A 648 8.95 21.26 -7.87
N LEU A 649 8.57 21.04 -9.14
CA LEU A 649 7.81 19.86 -9.56
C LEU A 649 8.69 18.64 -9.87
N GLN A 650 9.97 18.87 -10.15
CA GLN A 650 10.93 17.83 -10.51
C GLN A 650 11.61 17.27 -9.25
N VAL A 651 11.63 15.95 -9.11
CA VAL A 651 12.21 15.22 -7.96
C VAL A 651 13.43 14.38 -8.33
N SER A 652 13.58 14.03 -9.60
CA SER A 652 14.69 13.22 -10.09
C SER A 652 15.05 13.60 -11.53
N ASN A 653 16.23 13.16 -11.97
CA ASN A 653 16.64 13.21 -13.37
C ASN A 653 16.42 11.86 -14.09
N GLU A 654 15.99 10.82 -13.37
CA GLU A 654 15.74 9.49 -13.94
C GLU A 654 14.50 9.48 -14.85
N PRO A 655 14.63 9.09 -16.15
CA PRO A 655 13.50 8.99 -17.07
C PRO A 655 12.35 8.13 -16.51
N GLY A 656 11.11 8.63 -16.57
CA GLY A 656 9.92 7.91 -16.11
C GLY A 656 9.61 8.03 -14.61
N ASN A 657 10.47 8.70 -13.84
CA ASN A 657 10.23 9.07 -12.44
C ASN A 657 10.75 10.49 -12.14
N ARG A 658 10.80 11.38 -13.15
CA ARG A 658 11.41 12.71 -13.01
C ARG A 658 10.57 13.66 -12.15
N TYR A 659 9.26 13.51 -12.20
CA TYR A 659 8.30 14.48 -11.66
C TYR A 659 7.49 13.91 -10.50
N ASN A 660 7.18 14.79 -9.54
CA ASN A 660 6.20 14.48 -8.50
C ASN A 660 4.78 14.59 -9.08
N ILE A 661 4.24 13.45 -9.52
CA ILE A 661 2.92 13.36 -10.16
C ILE A 661 1.83 13.91 -9.23
N GLN A 662 1.88 13.59 -7.92
CA GLN A 662 0.89 14.02 -6.95
C GLN A 662 0.90 15.54 -6.76
N LEU A 663 2.09 16.15 -6.74
CA LEU A 663 2.23 17.60 -6.65
C LEU A 663 1.72 18.30 -7.92
N ILE A 664 1.98 17.75 -9.11
CA ILE A 664 1.40 18.26 -10.36
C ILE A 664 -0.14 18.20 -10.33
N ASN A 665 -0.70 17.05 -9.94
CA ASN A 665 -2.16 16.88 -9.82
C ASN A 665 -2.77 17.90 -8.85
N ALA A 666 -2.14 18.08 -7.68
CA ALA A 666 -2.59 19.00 -6.65
C ALA A 666 -2.50 20.45 -7.10
N LEU A 667 -1.38 20.84 -7.73
CA LEU A 667 -1.18 22.17 -8.30
C LEU A 667 -2.25 22.49 -9.34
N VAL A 668 -2.48 21.59 -10.29
CA VAL A 668 -3.46 21.80 -11.37
C VAL A 668 -4.87 21.98 -10.82
N LEU A 669 -5.31 21.08 -9.93
CA LEU A 669 -6.64 21.17 -9.33
C LEU A 669 -6.77 22.41 -8.45
N TYR A 670 -5.74 22.75 -7.67
CA TYR A 670 -5.76 23.92 -6.80
C TYR A 670 -5.83 25.22 -7.60
N VAL A 671 -4.98 25.40 -8.61
CA VAL A 671 -4.99 26.60 -9.46
C VAL A 671 -6.33 26.74 -10.18
N GLY A 672 -6.89 25.65 -10.71
CA GLY A 672 -8.20 25.70 -11.37
C GLY A 672 -9.34 26.05 -10.42
N THR A 673 -9.37 25.47 -9.21
CA THR A 673 -10.41 25.80 -8.20
C THR A 673 -10.31 27.25 -7.72
N GLN A 674 -9.09 27.77 -7.50
CA GLN A 674 -8.89 29.18 -7.18
C GLN A 674 -9.30 30.10 -8.33
N ALA A 675 -9.02 29.71 -9.59
CA ALA A 675 -9.41 30.48 -10.76
C ALA A 675 -10.93 30.59 -10.90
N ILE A 676 -11.65 29.47 -10.73
CA ILE A 676 -13.13 29.44 -10.75
C ILE A 676 -13.68 30.37 -9.66
N ALA A 677 -13.17 30.27 -8.43
CA ALA A 677 -13.59 31.13 -7.32
C ALA A 677 -13.32 32.62 -7.62
N HIS A 678 -12.15 32.94 -8.17
CA HIS A 678 -11.78 34.30 -8.56
C HIS A 678 -12.71 34.89 -9.63
N ILE A 679 -13.06 34.10 -10.64
CA ILE A 679 -13.98 34.52 -11.72
C ILE A 679 -15.39 34.75 -11.17
N HIS A 680 -15.89 33.84 -10.32
CA HIS A 680 -17.19 34.00 -9.66
C HIS A 680 -17.23 35.24 -8.75
N ASN A 681 -16.15 35.52 -8.02
CA ASN A 681 -16.04 36.73 -7.19
C ASN A 681 -16.06 38.02 -8.00
N LYS A 682 -15.68 37.99 -9.29
CA LYS A 682 -15.83 39.10 -10.24
C LYS A 682 -17.23 39.20 -10.85
N GLY A 683 -18.18 38.34 -10.44
CA GLY A 683 -19.54 38.32 -10.97
C GLY A 683 -19.66 37.73 -12.39
N SER A 684 -18.67 36.95 -12.83
CA SER A 684 -18.65 36.29 -14.14
C SER A 684 -18.62 34.77 -13.99
N THR A 685 -18.87 34.03 -15.06
CA THR A 685 -18.71 32.57 -15.12
C THR A 685 -17.47 32.21 -15.95
N PRO A 686 -16.83 31.05 -15.69
CA PRO A 686 -15.73 30.55 -16.52
C PRO A 686 -16.17 30.40 -17.98
N SER A 687 -15.38 30.94 -18.91
CA SER A 687 -15.57 30.84 -20.36
C SER A 687 -14.22 31.03 -21.06
N MET A 688 -14.15 30.82 -22.38
CA MET A 688 -12.91 31.02 -23.15
C MET A 688 -12.31 32.42 -22.99
N SER A 689 -13.11 33.46 -22.74
CA SER A 689 -12.60 34.82 -22.56
C SER A 689 -12.25 35.14 -21.11
N THR A 690 -12.99 34.61 -20.12
CA THR A 690 -12.82 34.98 -18.71
C THR A 690 -11.71 34.23 -17.98
N ILE A 691 -11.28 33.07 -18.48
CA ILE A 691 -10.18 32.30 -17.89
C ILE A 691 -8.79 32.87 -18.22
N THR A 692 -8.70 33.72 -19.24
CA THR A 692 -7.44 34.21 -19.82
C THR A 692 -6.86 35.39 -19.03
N HIS A 693 -5.61 35.76 -19.36
CA HIS A 693 -4.93 36.94 -18.83
C HIS A 693 -4.99 37.07 -17.29
N SER A 694 -4.79 35.96 -16.59
CA SER A 694 -4.81 35.88 -15.13
C SER A 694 -3.59 35.13 -14.59
N ALA A 695 -3.21 35.38 -13.33
CA ALA A 695 -2.11 34.66 -12.68
C ALA A 695 -2.28 33.14 -12.72
N HIS A 696 -3.53 32.65 -12.71
CA HIS A 696 -3.86 31.24 -12.84
C HIS A 696 -3.49 30.68 -14.22
N MET A 697 -3.81 31.42 -15.29
CA MET A 697 -3.49 31.01 -16.66
C MET A 697 -2.01 31.16 -16.97
N ASP A 698 -1.34 32.16 -16.38
CA ASP A 698 0.12 32.32 -16.51
C ASP A 698 0.85 31.05 -16.04
N ILE A 699 0.40 30.43 -14.94
CA ILE A 699 0.94 29.15 -14.45
C ILE A 699 0.74 28.04 -15.50
N PHE A 700 -0.47 27.90 -16.05
CA PHE A 700 -0.75 26.83 -17.01
C PHE A 700 -0.03 27.02 -18.35
N GLN A 701 0.05 28.24 -18.86
CA GLN A 701 0.82 28.55 -20.07
C GLN A 701 2.31 28.32 -19.84
N ASN A 702 2.85 28.73 -18.68
CA ASN A 702 4.25 28.48 -18.34
C ASN A 702 4.54 26.97 -18.25
N LEU A 703 3.69 26.19 -17.57
CA LEU A 703 3.86 24.73 -17.51
C LEU A 703 3.75 24.06 -18.89
N ALA A 704 2.88 24.56 -19.76
CA ALA A 704 2.76 24.05 -21.13
C ALA A 704 4.04 24.30 -21.96
N VAL A 705 4.72 25.43 -21.76
CA VAL A 705 5.91 25.79 -22.54
C VAL A 705 7.22 25.27 -21.92
N ASP A 706 7.40 25.47 -20.61
CA ASP A 706 8.68 25.27 -19.92
C ASP A 706 8.94 23.81 -19.50
N LEU A 707 7.91 22.98 -19.34
CA LEU A 707 8.08 21.56 -19.06
C LEU A 707 8.59 20.80 -20.30
N ASP A 708 9.36 19.74 -20.04
CA ASP A 708 9.73 18.78 -21.06
C ASP A 708 8.53 17.89 -21.46
N THR A 709 8.73 16.99 -22.43
CA THR A 709 7.69 16.08 -22.94
C THR A 709 7.03 15.25 -21.84
N GLU A 710 7.80 14.77 -20.85
CA GLU A 710 7.30 13.95 -19.74
C GLU A 710 6.47 14.80 -18.78
N GLY A 711 6.99 15.94 -18.34
CA GLY A 711 6.29 16.86 -17.44
C GLY A 711 5.01 17.38 -18.08
N ARG A 712 5.06 17.77 -19.36
CA ARG A 712 3.88 18.24 -20.10
C ARG A 712 2.83 17.14 -20.25
N TYR A 713 3.23 15.90 -20.51
CA TYR A 713 2.30 14.77 -20.55
C TYR A 713 1.57 14.56 -19.22
N LEU A 714 2.28 14.64 -18.09
CA LEU A 714 1.71 14.54 -16.75
C LEU A 714 0.77 15.71 -16.42
N PHE A 715 1.19 16.93 -16.75
CA PHE A 715 0.39 18.15 -16.59
C PHE A 715 -0.93 18.09 -17.38
N LEU A 716 -0.87 17.74 -18.67
CA LEU A 716 -2.07 17.59 -19.50
C LEU A 716 -2.97 16.44 -19.01
N ASN A 717 -2.37 15.36 -18.49
CA ASN A 717 -3.12 14.29 -17.85
C ASN A 717 -3.85 14.74 -16.58
N ALA A 718 -3.26 15.65 -15.80
CA ALA A 718 -3.86 16.24 -14.61
C ALA A 718 -5.07 17.12 -14.96
N ILE A 719 -4.99 17.91 -16.04
CA ILE A 719 -6.13 18.66 -16.60
C ILE A 719 -7.21 17.68 -17.08
N ALA A 720 -6.84 16.68 -17.89
CA ALA A 720 -7.78 15.73 -18.48
C ALA A 720 -8.52 14.88 -17.43
N ASN A 721 -7.96 14.69 -16.23
CA ASN A 721 -8.65 14.05 -15.10
C ASN A 721 -9.88 14.82 -14.62
N GLN A 722 -9.97 16.11 -14.91
CA GLN A 722 -11.08 16.95 -14.47
C GLN A 722 -12.21 16.97 -15.50
N LEU A 723 -11.99 16.43 -16.71
CA LEU A 723 -12.96 16.39 -17.80
C LEU A 723 -14.00 15.26 -17.60
N ARG A 724 -14.86 15.39 -16.59
CA ARG A 724 -15.81 14.36 -16.13
C ARG A 724 -17.25 14.69 -16.54
N TYR A 725 -18.23 14.58 -15.64
CA TYR A 725 -19.61 14.98 -15.90
C TYR A 725 -19.78 16.51 -15.90
N PRO A 726 -20.91 17.08 -16.37
CA PRO A 726 -21.19 18.52 -16.32
C PRO A 726 -21.05 19.09 -14.89
N ASN A 727 -20.02 19.90 -14.67
CA ASN A 727 -19.75 20.63 -13.44
C ASN A 727 -18.76 21.78 -13.73
N SER A 728 -18.54 22.67 -12.77
CA SER A 728 -17.68 23.84 -12.98
C SER A 728 -16.21 23.52 -13.24
N HIS A 729 -15.68 22.43 -12.69
CA HIS A 729 -14.30 22.01 -12.96
C HIS A 729 -14.19 21.48 -14.38
N THR A 730 -15.09 20.57 -14.79
CA THR A 730 -15.13 20.04 -16.16
C THR A 730 -15.18 21.18 -17.18
N HIS A 731 -16.03 22.18 -16.95
CA HIS A 731 -16.15 23.32 -17.86
C HIS A 731 -14.85 24.17 -17.89
N TYR A 732 -14.34 24.56 -16.72
CA TYR A 732 -13.11 25.36 -16.63
C TYR A 732 -11.91 24.67 -17.29
N PHE A 733 -11.70 23.38 -17.01
CA PHE A 733 -10.58 22.62 -17.56
C PHE A 733 -10.77 22.25 -19.04
N SER A 734 -12.00 22.13 -19.52
CA SER A 734 -12.32 22.02 -20.95
C SER A 734 -11.89 23.31 -21.68
N CYS A 735 -12.30 24.47 -21.17
CA CYS A 735 -11.86 25.77 -21.71
C CYS A 735 -10.34 25.94 -21.62
N THR A 736 -9.72 25.56 -20.51
CA THR A 736 -8.26 25.63 -20.32
C THR A 736 -7.52 24.77 -21.35
N MET A 737 -7.95 23.52 -21.56
CA MET A 737 -7.31 22.61 -22.52
C MET A 737 -7.37 23.16 -23.95
N LEU A 738 -8.54 23.65 -24.36
CA LEU A 738 -8.77 24.23 -25.68
C LEU A 738 -8.02 25.56 -25.87
N TYR A 739 -7.94 26.39 -24.83
CA TYR A 739 -7.16 27.63 -24.85
C TYR A 739 -5.66 27.34 -25.01
N LEU A 740 -5.11 26.38 -24.26
CA LEU A 740 -3.72 25.96 -24.40
C LEU A 740 -3.41 25.41 -25.80
N PHE A 741 -4.37 24.77 -26.47
CA PHE A 741 -4.22 24.36 -27.86
C PHE A 741 -4.19 25.54 -28.83
N ALA A 742 -5.11 26.50 -28.66
CA ALA A 742 -5.23 27.67 -29.52
C ALA A 742 -4.03 28.63 -29.43
N GLU A 743 -3.52 28.85 -28.22
CA GLU A 743 -2.40 29.77 -27.94
C GLU A 743 -1.03 29.07 -27.91
N ALA A 744 -0.95 27.82 -28.37
CA ALA A 744 0.31 27.11 -28.44
C ALA A 744 1.23 27.73 -29.49
N ASN A 745 2.43 28.13 -29.06
CA ASN A 745 3.46 28.64 -29.98
C ASN A 745 4.23 27.54 -30.72
N THR A 746 4.02 26.27 -30.35
CA THR A 746 4.71 25.12 -30.92
C THR A 746 3.73 23.98 -31.16
N GLU A 747 3.83 23.33 -32.31
CA GLU A 747 2.97 22.22 -32.70
C GLU A 747 3.09 21.01 -31.75
N ALA A 748 4.25 20.82 -31.11
CA ALA A 748 4.46 19.76 -30.12
C ALA A 748 3.48 19.82 -28.93
N ILE A 749 3.05 21.02 -28.50
CA ILE A 749 2.05 21.16 -27.42
C ILE A 749 0.67 20.73 -27.93
N GLN A 750 0.33 21.13 -29.15
CA GLN A 750 -0.94 20.77 -29.81
C GLN A 750 -1.04 19.26 -30.02
N GLU A 751 0.02 18.64 -30.54
CA GLU A 751 0.13 17.19 -30.69
C GLU A 751 -0.04 16.46 -29.35
N GLN A 752 0.62 16.91 -28.28
CA GLN A 752 0.49 16.28 -26.96
C GLN A 752 -0.92 16.43 -26.36
N ILE A 753 -1.58 17.58 -26.54
CA ILE A 753 -2.99 17.76 -26.14
C ILE A 753 -3.87 16.77 -26.88
N THR A 754 -3.73 16.69 -28.21
CA THR A 754 -4.48 15.74 -29.04
C THR A 754 -4.22 14.31 -28.62
N ARG A 755 -2.96 13.92 -28.37
CA ARG A 755 -2.58 12.59 -27.89
C ARG A 755 -3.27 12.24 -26.57
N VAL A 756 -3.24 13.12 -25.57
CA VAL A 756 -3.85 12.87 -24.25
C VAL A 756 -5.37 12.71 -24.34
N LEU A 757 -6.04 13.49 -25.20
CA LEU A 757 -7.48 13.34 -25.43
C LEU A 757 -7.79 12.05 -26.19
N LEU A 758 -7.03 11.76 -27.25
CA LEU A 758 -7.25 10.62 -28.13
C LEU A 758 -6.97 9.28 -27.44
N GLU A 759 -5.86 9.15 -26.70
CA GLU A 759 -5.50 7.90 -26.01
C GLU A 759 -6.59 7.46 -25.03
N ARG A 760 -7.34 8.42 -24.47
CA ARG A 760 -8.47 8.17 -23.57
C ARG A 760 -9.78 7.82 -24.29
N LEU A 761 -9.86 8.02 -25.61
CA LEU A 761 -11.04 7.73 -26.43
C LEU A 761 -10.88 6.45 -27.27
N ILE A 762 -9.66 6.05 -27.61
CA ILE A 762 -9.39 4.81 -28.37
C ILE A 762 -9.57 3.52 -27.56
N VAL A 763 -9.70 3.63 -26.24
CA VAL A 763 -9.99 2.50 -25.37
C VAL A 763 -11.47 2.13 -25.36
N ASN A 764 -11.79 0.96 -24.80
CA ASN A 764 -13.17 0.52 -24.65
C ASN A 764 -13.95 1.47 -23.73
N ARG A 765 -15.26 1.56 -23.97
CA ARG A 765 -16.20 2.27 -23.09
C ARG A 765 -16.07 1.79 -21.63
N PRO A 766 -16.33 2.66 -20.64
CA PRO A 766 -16.92 4.00 -20.76
C PRO A 766 -15.91 5.11 -21.09
N HIS A 767 -16.43 6.25 -21.53
CA HIS A 767 -15.67 7.47 -21.79
C HIS A 767 -16.25 8.63 -20.96
N PRO A 768 -15.43 9.45 -20.29
CA PRO A 768 -15.92 10.62 -19.56
C PRO A 768 -16.61 11.63 -20.48
N TRP A 769 -17.72 12.20 -20.01
CA TRP A 769 -18.54 13.12 -20.81
C TRP A 769 -17.77 14.37 -21.26
N GLY A 770 -17.07 15.03 -20.34
CA GLY A 770 -16.32 16.25 -20.59
C GLY A 770 -15.11 16.03 -21.49
N LEU A 771 -14.53 14.83 -21.44
CA LEU A 771 -13.47 14.42 -22.37
C LEU A 771 -14.00 14.40 -23.80
N LEU A 772 -15.15 13.76 -24.04
CA LEU A 772 -15.82 13.74 -25.34
C LEU A 772 -16.17 15.16 -25.80
N ILE A 773 -16.78 15.98 -24.94
CA ILE A 773 -17.14 17.37 -25.27
C ILE A 773 -15.92 18.19 -25.69
N THR A 774 -14.83 18.10 -24.93
CA THR A 774 -13.59 18.84 -25.22
C THR A 774 -12.99 18.41 -26.55
N PHE A 775 -12.94 17.10 -26.80
CA PHE A 775 -12.43 16.58 -28.06
C PHE A 775 -13.31 16.94 -29.26
N ILE A 776 -14.64 16.85 -29.11
CA ILE A 776 -15.61 17.21 -30.14
C ILE A 776 -15.48 18.70 -30.49
N GLU A 777 -15.33 19.59 -29.50
CA GLU A 777 -15.16 21.02 -29.72
C GLU A 777 -13.86 21.30 -30.49
N LEU A 778 -12.75 20.64 -30.11
CA LEU A 778 -11.45 20.79 -30.77
C LEU A 778 -11.51 20.45 -32.27
N ILE A 779 -12.21 19.37 -32.64
CA ILE A 779 -12.28 18.91 -34.04
C ILE A 779 -13.37 19.63 -34.87
N LYS A 780 -14.41 20.18 -34.21
CA LYS A 780 -15.56 20.82 -34.88
C LYS A 780 -15.35 22.29 -35.14
N ASN A 781 -14.75 23.00 -34.19
CA ASN A 781 -14.69 24.45 -34.24
C ASN A 781 -13.55 24.89 -35.17
N PRO A 782 -13.86 25.54 -36.31
CA PRO A 782 -12.84 25.92 -37.30
C PRO A 782 -11.82 26.92 -36.77
N ALA A 783 -12.12 27.60 -35.65
CA ALA A 783 -11.19 28.51 -34.98
C ALA A 783 -9.88 27.81 -34.55
N PHE A 784 -9.92 26.52 -34.23
CA PHE A 784 -8.74 25.76 -33.84
C PHE A 784 -7.91 25.26 -35.03
N LYS A 785 -8.44 25.32 -36.26
CA LYS A 785 -7.77 24.84 -37.49
C LYS A 785 -7.17 23.43 -37.34
N PHE A 786 -7.82 22.57 -36.55
CA PHE A 786 -7.30 21.26 -36.14
C PHE A 786 -6.82 20.42 -37.34
N TRP A 787 -7.61 20.37 -38.41
CA TRP A 787 -7.32 19.60 -39.63
C TRP A 787 -6.21 20.18 -40.50
N ASN A 788 -5.66 21.35 -40.17
CA ASN A 788 -4.58 21.97 -40.93
C ASN A 788 -3.20 21.63 -40.34
N HIS A 789 -3.13 20.90 -39.22
CA HIS A 789 -1.89 20.55 -38.55
C HIS A 789 -1.27 19.26 -39.11
N ASP A 790 0.05 19.22 -39.21
CA ASP A 790 0.78 18.13 -39.87
C ASP A 790 0.67 16.83 -39.07
N PHE A 791 0.64 16.90 -37.74
CA PHE A 791 0.49 15.72 -36.88
C PHE A 791 -0.86 15.00 -37.04
N VAL A 792 -1.89 15.66 -37.58
CA VAL A 792 -3.19 15.01 -37.86
C VAL A 792 -3.09 14.08 -39.08
N HIS A 793 -2.16 14.38 -39.99
CA HIS A 793 -1.90 13.64 -41.22
C HIS A 793 -0.66 12.73 -41.15
N CYS A 794 -0.01 12.63 -39.98
CA CYS A 794 1.25 11.90 -39.83
C CYS A 794 1.12 10.39 -40.10
N ALA A 795 -0.06 9.80 -39.88
CA ALA A 795 -0.35 8.39 -40.12
C ALA A 795 -1.78 8.21 -40.64
N PRO A 796 -1.99 7.46 -41.74
CA PRO A 796 -3.32 7.22 -42.31
C PRO A 796 -4.31 6.59 -41.33
N GLU A 797 -3.84 5.80 -40.37
CA GLU A 797 -4.64 5.17 -39.33
C GLU A 797 -5.20 6.19 -38.33
N ILE A 798 -4.36 7.14 -37.92
CA ILE A 798 -4.71 8.24 -37.01
C ILE A 798 -5.72 9.17 -37.71
N GLU A 799 -5.47 9.49 -38.97
CA GLU A 799 -6.38 10.30 -39.78
C GLU A 799 -7.76 9.63 -39.91
N LYS A 800 -7.81 8.34 -40.29
CA LYS A 800 -9.08 7.57 -40.37
C LYS A 800 -9.81 7.51 -39.04
N LEU A 801 -9.09 7.40 -37.93
CA LEU A 801 -9.66 7.41 -36.59
C LEU A 801 -10.33 8.76 -36.29
N PHE A 802 -9.63 9.88 -36.54
CA PHE A 802 -10.21 11.21 -36.39
C PHE A 802 -11.43 11.42 -37.28
N GLN A 803 -11.35 10.99 -38.55
CA GLN A 803 -12.45 11.06 -39.50
C GLN A 803 -13.66 10.25 -39.03
N SER A 804 -13.45 9.06 -38.48
CA SER A 804 -14.51 8.19 -37.95
C SER A 804 -15.22 8.86 -36.77
N VAL A 805 -14.46 9.50 -35.86
CA VAL A 805 -15.04 10.25 -34.74
C VAL A 805 -15.80 11.47 -35.25
N ALA A 806 -15.21 12.26 -36.15
CA ALA A 806 -15.82 13.44 -36.76
C ALA A 806 -17.15 13.13 -37.48
N GLN A 807 -17.17 12.09 -38.31
CA GLN A 807 -18.36 11.66 -39.04
C GLN A 807 -19.49 11.20 -38.10
N CYS A 808 -19.15 10.55 -36.98
CA CYS A 808 -20.11 10.21 -35.93
C CYS A 808 -20.71 11.46 -35.25
N CYS A 809 -19.97 12.57 -35.16
CA CYS A 809 -20.36 13.79 -34.43
C CYS A 809 -21.05 14.87 -35.26
N MET A 810 -20.83 14.89 -36.58
CA MET A 810 -21.22 16.02 -37.46
C MET A 810 -22.16 15.62 -38.61
N GLY A 811 -22.35 14.33 -38.87
CA GLY A 811 -23.00 13.87 -40.10
C GLY A 811 -22.08 14.02 -41.32
N GLN A 812 -22.19 13.09 -42.29
CA GLN A 812 -21.19 12.93 -43.36
C GLN A 812 -20.89 14.21 -44.16
N LYS A 813 -21.91 15.01 -44.52
CA LYS A 813 -21.74 16.22 -45.34
C LYS A 813 -21.05 17.38 -44.59
N GLN A 814 -21.36 17.56 -43.31
CA GLN A 814 -20.79 18.65 -42.51
C GLN A 814 -19.34 18.32 -42.08
N ALA A 815 -19.06 17.04 -41.82
CA ALA A 815 -17.70 16.55 -41.58
C ALA A 815 -16.77 16.81 -42.77
N GLN A 816 -17.21 16.51 -44.01
CA GLN A 816 -16.40 16.77 -45.21
C GLN A 816 -16.08 18.26 -45.39
N GLN A 817 -17.03 19.18 -45.14
CA GLN A 817 -16.80 20.62 -45.26
C GLN A 817 -15.81 21.18 -44.22
N VAL A 818 -15.85 20.67 -42.98
CA VAL A 818 -14.91 21.08 -41.93
C VAL A 818 -13.51 20.50 -42.20
N MET A 819 -13.43 19.26 -42.69
CA MET A 819 -12.17 18.60 -43.03
C MET A 819 -11.48 19.20 -44.26
N GLU A 820 -12.23 19.62 -45.27
CA GLU A 820 -11.69 20.28 -46.47
C GLU A 820 -11.36 21.77 -46.24
N GLY A 821 -11.62 22.30 -45.04
CA GLY A 821 -11.46 23.73 -44.74
C GLY A 821 -12.41 24.64 -45.54
N THR A 822 -13.46 24.09 -46.15
CA THR A 822 -14.42 24.78 -47.02
C THR A 822 -15.64 25.33 -46.27
N GLY A 823 -15.70 25.12 -44.95
CA GLY A 823 -16.77 25.61 -44.06
C GLY A 823 -16.63 27.09 -43.66
N ALA A 824 -17.24 27.96 -44.46
CA ALA A 824 -17.60 29.37 -44.20
C ALA A 824 -16.49 30.42 -44.04
N SER A 825 -16.33 31.20 -45.11
CA SER A 825 -16.02 32.64 -45.10
C SER A 825 -17.01 33.46 -44.28
#